data_AF-A0A6A5F980-F1
#
_entry.id   AF-A0A6A5F980-F1
#
_cell.length_a   1.000
_cell.length_b   1.000
_cell.length_c   1.000
_cell.angle_alpha   90.00
_cell.angle_beta   90.00
_cell.angle_gamma   90.00
#
_symmetry.space_group_name_H-M   'P 1'
#
loop_
_entity.id
_entity.type
_entity.pdbx_description
1 polymer ?
#
loop_
_entity_poly.entity_id
_entity_poly.type
_entity_poly.pdbx_seq_one_letter_code
_entity_poly.pdbx_strand_id
1 'polypeptide(L)'
;MSADRLSSASKEVKPESVSLYPLGTAAGPEQELLCIFGTGDLGRSLGQRLLHSGYRVVYGSRRPHSCGPLPQGAQAMSHEAAAQSASLVFLCIHREHYDFLEKLAPQLQGKVLVDVSNNLKKNLYPEANAECLQRLIPGAHVVKAFNTLSAWALQNGPSDANRQVYLCGNGAEAKQAVAEVATKLGFAALDKGSLSAAKELEDFPLQLFPEWRMPLCVAVGLTAFIFVYVVIRDVVYTYVEQGKDNSFRIMVSLANKVFPIVSLIMLSLCYLPGVIAGFIQLYRGTKYRRFPDWLDRWMLCRKQLGLVALGFAFLHMVYTLIIPIRYYVRFRLSANTISQIRENRTSVFDTTTAWRSDSYYSMGILGFGLFLLLGITSLPSVSNALSWREFSFIQSKLGYLTVFFCTLHTYLYGWSGFLRSYKWHMPPAYMLALVLPSVLIVLKLLLLLPCVDRSLTRIRQGWERILNNFKEQDSQGGGFDINQSFVDMMSDVHMWDSTLSPWTDTDFKMAFLLLLVTLTACAASPQDLSGKMFTFPQETNTARVILTPSPIQELRAVTVCHRSFTDLKRDHALFSLATQTYTNAFMIQWDETNKEVQPHIGDTKTYYRGKDYKPNMWHSVCTTWDSASGLVQLWFDGQPSMRKYVSFGAIRGSPIIILGQEQDAHGGGFDLKQCFVGMMSDVHMWDYTLSPCEMQKYVDDLNFTPGNVLNWRAMEFQIIGRVLIEDKLMTCH
;
A
#
# COMPACT_ATOMS: atom_id res chain seq x y z
N MET A 1 -58.28 2.40 -47.15
CA MET A 1 -58.68 3.81 -47.35
C MET A 1 -57.70 4.44 -48.33
N SER A 2 -58.28 4.96 -49.41
CA SER A 2 -57.77 5.87 -50.44
C SER A 2 -56.45 5.62 -51.19
N ALA A 3 -56.65 5.57 -52.51
CA ALA A 3 -55.74 5.84 -53.62
C ALA A 3 -55.15 7.28 -53.58
N ASP A 4 -54.03 7.53 -54.25
CA ASP A 4 -54.02 8.20 -55.57
C ASP A 4 -52.60 8.51 -56.14
N ARG A 5 -52.50 8.34 -57.48
CA ARG A 5 -51.79 9.13 -58.52
C ARG A 5 -50.26 9.17 -58.69
N LEU A 6 -49.84 8.49 -59.78
CA LEU A 6 -49.06 8.94 -60.97
C LEU A 6 -48.35 10.32 -60.99
N SER A 7 -47.07 10.35 -61.40
CA SER A 7 -46.65 10.89 -62.73
C SER A 7 -45.21 10.50 -63.15
N SER A 8 -45.06 10.10 -64.41
CA SER A 8 -43.82 10.08 -65.23
C SER A 8 -43.40 11.53 -65.61
N ALA A 9 -42.25 11.92 -66.15
CA ALA A 9 -41.16 11.31 -66.91
C ALA A 9 -40.00 12.34 -67.04
N SER A 10 -38.75 11.90 -67.24
CA SER A 10 -37.88 12.40 -68.33
C SER A 10 -36.55 11.63 -68.38
N LYS A 11 -36.15 11.29 -69.61
CA LYS A 11 -34.90 10.61 -69.99
C LYS A 11 -33.85 11.66 -70.37
N GLU A 12 -32.60 11.45 -69.97
CA GLU A 12 -31.40 11.95 -70.66
C GLU A 12 -30.29 10.89 -70.61
N VAL A 13 -29.40 10.91 -71.61
CA VAL A 13 -28.60 9.78 -72.12
C VAL A 13 -27.08 10.03 -71.95
N LYS A 14 -26.38 9.03 -71.36
CA LYS A 14 -24.94 8.61 -71.45
C LYS A 14 -23.82 9.59 -70.99
N PRO A 15 -22.65 9.09 -70.49
CA PRO A 15 -21.87 7.98 -71.06
C PRO A 15 -21.37 6.89 -70.10
N GLU A 16 -20.88 5.85 -70.74
CA GLU A 16 -20.28 4.62 -70.25
C GLU A 16 -19.23 4.85 -69.16
N SER A 17 -19.40 4.19 -68.01
CA SER A 17 -18.29 3.88 -67.11
C SER A 17 -17.98 2.39 -67.22
N VAL A 18 -16.71 2.14 -67.52
CA VAL A 18 -16.11 0.86 -67.80
C VAL A 18 -16.27 -0.07 -66.58
N SER A 19 -16.96 -1.20 -66.77
CA SER A 19 -16.89 -2.33 -65.84
C SER A 19 -15.49 -2.92 -65.93
N LEU A 20 -14.65 -2.60 -64.94
CA LEU A 20 -13.39 -3.28 -64.70
C LEU A 20 -13.70 -4.72 -64.26
N TYR A 21 -13.69 -5.65 -65.21
CA TYR A 21 -13.47 -7.06 -64.91
C TYR A 21 -12.08 -7.17 -64.25
N PRO A 22 -11.93 -7.89 -63.12
CA PRO A 22 -10.61 -8.29 -62.68
C PRO A 22 -10.06 -9.28 -63.71
N LEU A 23 -9.09 -8.81 -64.50
CA LEU A 23 -8.21 -9.65 -65.29
C LEU A 23 -7.44 -10.56 -64.33
N GLY A 24 -7.49 -11.87 -64.58
CA GLY A 24 -6.66 -12.86 -63.91
C GLY A 24 -7.27 -13.42 -62.64
N THR A 25 -7.97 -14.54 -62.78
CA THR A 25 -8.04 -15.55 -61.72
C THR A 25 -6.61 -16.02 -61.43
N ALA A 26 -5.93 -15.33 -60.51
CA ALA A 26 -4.93 -15.98 -59.70
C ALA A 26 -5.62 -17.19 -59.06
N ALA A 27 -5.06 -18.38 -59.25
CA ALA A 27 -5.52 -19.58 -58.57
C ALA A 27 -5.77 -19.23 -57.10
N GLY A 28 -6.98 -19.49 -56.58
CA GLY A 28 -7.26 -19.30 -55.17
C GLY A 28 -6.17 -20.01 -54.35
N PRO A 29 -5.75 -19.48 -53.18
CA PRO A 29 -4.66 -20.07 -52.41
C PRO A 29 -4.96 -21.56 -52.24
N GLU A 30 -4.02 -22.42 -52.66
CA GLU A 30 -4.16 -23.87 -52.48
C GLU A 30 -4.55 -24.13 -51.02
N GLN A 31 -5.62 -24.91 -50.81
CA GLN A 31 -6.06 -25.23 -49.46
C GLN A 31 -4.92 -25.94 -48.72
N GLU A 32 -4.37 -25.27 -47.72
CA GLU A 32 -3.26 -25.74 -46.92
C GLU A 32 -3.57 -27.12 -46.32
N LEU A 33 -2.65 -28.07 -46.52
CA LEU A 33 -2.78 -29.45 -46.09
C LEU A 33 -2.16 -29.61 -44.69
N LEU A 34 -2.94 -30.08 -43.74
CA LEU A 34 -2.54 -30.29 -42.35
C LEU A 34 -2.53 -31.78 -42.01
N CYS A 35 -1.53 -32.22 -41.25
CA CYS A 35 -1.44 -33.59 -40.78
C CYS A 35 -1.89 -33.70 -39.32
N ILE A 36 -2.64 -34.76 -38.99
CA ILE A 36 -3.01 -35.12 -37.61
C ILE A 36 -2.52 -36.53 -37.33
N PHE A 37 -1.62 -36.68 -36.36
CA PHE A 37 -1.23 -37.97 -35.83
C PHE A 37 -2.21 -38.39 -34.73
N GLY A 38 -2.79 -39.58 -34.90
CA GLY A 38 -3.77 -40.13 -33.97
C GLY A 38 -5.21 -39.89 -34.42
N THR A 39 -5.94 -40.98 -34.61
CA THR A 39 -7.37 -40.98 -34.98
C THR A 39 -8.28 -41.15 -33.77
N GLY A 40 -7.86 -40.61 -32.62
CA GLY A 40 -8.61 -40.62 -31.36
C GLY A 40 -9.71 -39.55 -31.31
N ASP A 41 -10.32 -39.39 -30.14
CA ASP A 41 -11.43 -38.44 -29.92
C ASP A 41 -11.03 -36.98 -30.27
N LEU A 42 -9.98 -36.47 -29.64
CA LEU A 42 -9.46 -35.12 -29.91
C LEU A 42 -9.05 -34.93 -31.37
N GLY A 43 -8.38 -35.93 -31.96
CA GLY A 43 -7.92 -35.89 -33.35
C GLY A 43 -9.08 -35.78 -34.34
N ARG A 44 -10.17 -36.54 -34.12
CA ARG A 44 -11.37 -36.47 -34.96
C ARG A 44 -12.08 -35.13 -34.83
N SER A 45 -12.26 -34.63 -33.61
CA SER A 45 -12.91 -33.34 -33.37
C SER A 45 -12.11 -32.18 -33.98
N LEU A 46 -10.79 -32.20 -33.81
CA LEU A 46 -9.89 -31.21 -34.42
C LEU A 46 -9.97 -31.27 -35.94
N GLY A 47 -9.86 -32.46 -36.54
CA GLY A 47 -9.89 -32.60 -37.99
C GLY A 47 -11.26 -32.27 -38.60
N GLN A 48 -12.37 -32.59 -37.92
CA GLN A 48 -13.70 -32.15 -38.35
C GLN A 48 -13.79 -30.61 -38.39
N ARG A 49 -13.27 -29.94 -37.36
CA ARG A 49 -13.27 -28.48 -37.29
C ARG A 49 -12.35 -27.84 -38.34
N LEU A 50 -11.16 -28.41 -38.57
CA LEU A 50 -10.24 -27.96 -39.61
C LEU A 50 -10.87 -28.06 -41.01
N LEU A 51 -11.57 -29.16 -41.31
CA LEU A 51 -12.30 -29.33 -42.57
C LEU A 51 -13.43 -28.30 -42.73
N HIS A 52 -14.21 -28.06 -41.67
CA HIS A 52 -15.26 -27.02 -41.68
C HIS A 52 -14.69 -25.60 -41.88
N SER A 53 -13.45 -25.35 -41.44
CA SER A 53 -12.73 -24.08 -41.66
C SER A 53 -12.02 -24.00 -43.02
N GLY A 54 -12.17 -25.01 -43.90
CA GLY A 54 -11.63 -25.00 -45.26
C GLY A 54 -10.17 -25.47 -45.39
N TYR A 55 -9.64 -26.20 -44.41
CA TYR A 55 -8.35 -26.89 -44.53
C TYR A 55 -8.53 -28.31 -45.09
N ARG A 56 -7.48 -28.84 -45.74
CA ARG A 56 -7.40 -30.26 -46.08
C ARG A 56 -6.69 -31.01 -44.96
N VAL A 57 -7.20 -32.17 -44.57
CA VAL A 57 -6.67 -32.94 -43.42
C VAL A 57 -6.28 -34.35 -43.84
N VAL A 58 -5.06 -34.75 -43.46
CA VAL A 58 -4.56 -36.13 -43.59
C VAL A 58 -4.26 -36.68 -42.20
N TYR A 59 -4.81 -37.85 -41.89
CA TYR A 59 -4.56 -38.56 -40.64
C TYR A 59 -3.40 -39.54 -40.77
N GLY A 60 -2.41 -39.45 -39.88
CA GLY A 60 -1.43 -40.50 -39.64
C GLY A 60 -1.99 -41.51 -38.64
N SER A 61 -2.10 -42.77 -39.05
CA SER A 61 -2.61 -43.87 -38.22
C SER A 61 -1.70 -45.09 -38.28
N ARG A 62 -1.65 -45.86 -37.19
CA ARG A 62 -1.01 -47.19 -37.15
C ARG A 62 -1.66 -48.18 -38.12
N ARG A 63 -2.97 -48.02 -38.33
CA ARG A 63 -3.81 -48.89 -39.18
C ARG A 63 -4.70 -48.01 -40.06
N PRO A 64 -4.22 -47.53 -41.21
CA PRO A 64 -4.99 -46.63 -42.07
C PRO A 64 -6.26 -47.28 -42.63
N HIS A 65 -6.20 -48.57 -43.00
CA HIS A 65 -7.33 -49.30 -43.58
C HIS A 65 -8.40 -49.79 -42.57
N SER A 66 -8.14 -49.69 -41.27
CA SER A 66 -9.08 -50.13 -40.20
C SER A 66 -9.21 -49.09 -39.07
N CYS A 67 -9.08 -47.82 -39.42
CA CYS A 67 -9.32 -46.73 -38.48
C CYS A 67 -10.84 -46.56 -38.25
N GLY A 68 -11.21 -46.06 -37.05
CA GLY A 68 -12.60 -45.73 -36.73
C GLY A 68 -13.16 -44.60 -37.62
N PRO A 69 -14.43 -44.18 -37.43
CA PRO A 69 -15.07 -43.21 -38.30
C PRO A 69 -14.26 -41.91 -38.37
N LEU A 70 -13.94 -41.48 -39.59
CA LEU A 70 -13.26 -40.22 -39.86
C LEU A 70 -14.23 -39.24 -40.54
N PRO A 71 -14.00 -37.92 -40.40
CA PRO A 71 -14.81 -36.92 -41.09
C PRO A 71 -14.76 -37.10 -42.61
N GLN A 72 -15.89 -36.86 -43.30
CA GLN A 72 -15.94 -36.87 -44.76
C GLN A 72 -14.96 -35.85 -45.34
N GLY A 73 -14.15 -36.29 -46.32
CA GLY A 73 -13.13 -35.46 -46.96
C GLY A 73 -11.70 -35.60 -46.39
N ALA A 74 -11.51 -36.36 -45.31
CA ALA A 74 -10.17 -36.69 -44.81
C ALA A 74 -9.69 -38.09 -45.26
N GLN A 75 -8.38 -38.22 -45.47
CA GLN A 75 -7.73 -39.48 -45.80
C GLN A 75 -6.88 -39.97 -44.62
N ALA A 76 -6.78 -41.29 -44.44
CA ALA A 76 -5.88 -41.90 -43.46
C ALA A 76 -4.73 -42.61 -44.17
N MET A 77 -3.51 -42.37 -43.71
CA MET A 77 -2.27 -42.95 -44.26
C MET A 77 -1.39 -43.50 -43.13
N SER A 78 -0.26 -44.13 -43.50
CA SER A 78 0.79 -44.41 -42.53
C SER A 78 1.38 -43.10 -41.98
N HIS A 79 1.94 -43.13 -40.78
CA HIS A 79 2.56 -41.93 -40.19
C HIS A 79 3.68 -41.35 -41.06
N GLU A 80 4.45 -42.20 -41.73
CA GLU A 80 5.54 -41.79 -42.64
C GLU A 80 5.00 -41.01 -43.84
N ALA A 81 3.99 -41.56 -44.53
CA ALA A 81 3.39 -40.90 -45.70
C ALA A 81 2.65 -39.61 -45.31
N ALA A 82 1.94 -39.64 -44.17
CA ALA A 82 1.24 -38.46 -43.66
C ALA A 82 2.21 -37.32 -43.27
N ALA A 83 3.33 -37.64 -42.60
CA ALA A 83 4.37 -36.67 -42.26
C ALA A 83 4.95 -35.97 -43.50
N GLN A 84 5.18 -36.71 -44.58
CA GLN A 84 5.74 -36.14 -45.82
C GLN A 84 4.77 -35.17 -46.50
N SER A 85 3.46 -35.38 -46.35
CA SER A 85 2.43 -34.60 -47.05
C SER A 85 2.23 -33.16 -46.52
N ALA A 86 2.54 -32.88 -45.25
CA ALA A 86 2.24 -31.59 -44.62
C ALA A 86 3.45 -30.99 -43.89
N SER A 87 3.54 -29.66 -43.82
CA SER A 87 4.55 -28.92 -43.04
C SER A 87 4.19 -28.79 -41.55
N LEU A 88 2.90 -28.79 -41.23
CA LEU A 88 2.36 -28.65 -39.87
C LEU A 88 1.66 -29.95 -39.44
N VAL A 89 2.09 -30.52 -38.31
CA VAL A 89 1.64 -31.82 -37.80
C VAL A 89 1.10 -31.69 -36.38
N PHE A 90 -0.17 -32.00 -36.17
CA PHE A 90 -0.80 -32.06 -34.85
C PHE A 90 -0.61 -33.43 -34.22
N LEU A 91 -0.03 -33.48 -33.02
CA LEU A 91 0.22 -34.71 -32.27
C LEU A 91 -0.91 -35.01 -31.28
N CYS A 92 -1.99 -35.62 -31.76
CA CYS A 92 -3.14 -36.05 -30.94
C CYS A 92 -2.92 -37.46 -30.34
N ILE A 93 -1.75 -37.67 -29.72
CA ILE A 93 -1.35 -38.91 -29.07
C ILE A 93 -0.87 -38.64 -27.65
N HIS A 94 -1.04 -39.62 -26.76
CA HIS A 94 -0.54 -39.52 -25.40
C HIS A 94 0.99 -39.71 -25.35
N ARG A 95 1.64 -39.08 -24.36
CA ARG A 95 3.10 -39.09 -24.18
C ARG A 95 3.69 -40.48 -24.11
N GLU A 96 3.00 -41.44 -23.51
CA GLU A 96 3.45 -42.83 -23.37
C GLU A 96 3.68 -43.53 -24.71
N HIS A 97 3.20 -42.95 -25.81
CA HIS A 97 3.31 -43.51 -27.15
C HIS A 97 4.20 -42.67 -28.07
N TYR A 98 5.12 -41.86 -27.52
CA TYR A 98 6.03 -41.05 -28.33
C TYR A 98 7.16 -41.86 -28.99
N ASP A 99 7.41 -43.11 -28.55
CA ASP A 99 8.53 -43.95 -29.00
C ASP A 99 8.63 -44.12 -30.53
N PHE A 100 7.50 -44.13 -31.25
CA PHE A 100 7.53 -44.30 -32.71
C PHE A 100 7.98 -43.03 -33.45
N LEU A 101 7.97 -41.87 -32.78
CA LEU A 101 8.36 -40.59 -33.36
C LEU A 101 9.87 -40.51 -33.62
N GLU A 102 10.69 -41.20 -32.82
CA GLU A 102 12.15 -41.29 -33.06
C GLU A 102 12.44 -41.91 -34.43
N LYS A 103 11.67 -42.94 -34.82
CA LYS A 103 11.79 -43.59 -36.14
C LYS A 103 11.36 -42.69 -37.29
N LEU A 104 10.53 -41.68 -37.01
CA LEU A 104 10.01 -40.70 -37.96
C LEU A 104 10.82 -39.40 -37.99
N ALA A 105 11.88 -39.28 -37.17
CA ALA A 105 12.67 -38.05 -37.08
C ALA A 105 13.16 -37.52 -38.44
N PRO A 106 13.62 -38.35 -39.41
CA PRO A 106 14.02 -37.86 -40.73
C PRO A 106 12.89 -37.18 -41.50
N GLN A 107 11.66 -37.72 -41.42
CA GLN A 107 10.49 -37.16 -42.10
C GLN A 107 9.95 -35.91 -41.39
N LEU A 108 10.29 -35.69 -40.11
CA LEU A 108 9.79 -34.58 -39.31
C LEU A 108 10.77 -33.40 -39.23
N GLN A 109 11.94 -33.50 -39.87
CA GLN A 109 12.93 -32.44 -39.89
C GLN A 109 12.41 -31.17 -40.59
N GLY A 110 12.60 -30.01 -39.95
CA GLY A 110 12.14 -28.70 -40.42
C GLY A 110 10.63 -28.46 -40.31
N LYS A 111 9.85 -29.43 -39.82
CA LYS A 111 8.39 -29.30 -39.69
C LYS A 111 7.99 -28.68 -38.36
N VAL A 112 6.76 -28.18 -38.31
CA VAL A 112 6.14 -27.68 -37.08
C VAL A 112 5.32 -28.78 -36.43
N LEU A 113 5.72 -29.18 -35.23
CA LEU A 113 5.02 -30.18 -34.42
C LEU A 113 4.17 -29.49 -33.36
N VAL A 114 2.86 -29.65 -33.45
CA VAL A 114 1.92 -29.09 -32.47
C VAL A 114 1.59 -30.14 -31.42
N ASP A 115 2.17 -29.98 -30.22
CA ASP A 115 1.89 -30.84 -29.08
C ASP A 115 0.59 -30.39 -28.38
N VAL A 116 -0.41 -31.27 -28.40
CA VAL A 116 -1.73 -31.04 -27.77
C VAL A 116 -1.94 -31.90 -26.51
N SER A 117 -0.94 -32.66 -26.08
CA SER A 117 -1.05 -33.64 -25.01
C SER A 117 -1.24 -33.00 -23.63
N ASN A 118 -1.90 -33.69 -22.70
CA ASN A 118 -1.92 -33.36 -21.27
C ASN A 118 -1.56 -34.61 -20.47
N ASN A 119 -1.03 -34.39 -19.26
CA ASN A 119 -0.77 -35.47 -18.31
C ASN A 119 -2.05 -35.81 -17.51
N LEU A 120 -2.14 -37.03 -16.97
CA LEU A 120 -3.27 -37.44 -16.12
C LEU A 120 -3.22 -36.78 -14.74
N LYS A 121 -2.02 -36.47 -14.25
CA LYS A 121 -1.77 -35.86 -12.94
C LYS A 121 -0.61 -34.87 -13.05
N LYS A 122 -0.64 -33.85 -12.21
CA LYS A 122 0.46 -32.89 -12.07
C LYS A 122 1.73 -33.60 -11.59
N ASN A 123 2.88 -33.20 -12.12
CA ASN A 123 4.21 -33.74 -11.78
C ASN A 123 4.38 -35.25 -12.02
N LEU A 124 3.63 -35.84 -12.97
CA LEU A 124 3.84 -37.24 -13.36
C LEU A 124 5.22 -37.46 -13.98
N TYR A 125 5.69 -36.48 -14.75
CA TYR A 125 7.02 -36.46 -15.38
C TYR A 125 7.78 -35.19 -14.96
N PRO A 126 9.14 -35.22 -14.95
CA PRO A 126 9.95 -34.09 -14.50
C PRO A 126 9.90 -32.89 -15.48
N GLU A 127 9.97 -33.18 -16.77
CA GLU A 127 9.92 -32.22 -17.90
C GLU A 127 8.53 -32.18 -18.55
N ALA A 128 8.20 -31.08 -19.20
CA ALA A 128 6.95 -30.95 -19.96
C ALA A 128 6.92 -31.89 -21.18
N ASN A 129 5.73 -32.26 -21.66
CA ASN A 129 5.59 -33.15 -22.80
C ASN A 129 6.16 -32.51 -24.08
N ALA A 130 5.96 -31.20 -24.25
CA ALA A 130 6.52 -30.46 -25.39
C ALA A 130 8.05 -30.36 -25.35
N GLU A 131 8.66 -30.23 -24.16
CA GLU A 131 10.12 -30.25 -23.98
C GLU A 131 10.69 -31.65 -24.30
N CYS A 132 10.01 -32.69 -23.82
CA CYS A 132 10.33 -34.08 -24.15
C CYS A 132 10.31 -34.31 -25.66
N LEU A 133 9.25 -33.84 -26.33
CA LEU A 133 9.11 -33.94 -27.78
C LEU A 133 10.21 -33.18 -28.53
N GLN A 134 10.59 -32.00 -28.08
CA GLN A 134 11.66 -31.20 -28.68
C GLN A 134 13.03 -31.91 -28.55
N ARG A 135 13.26 -32.65 -27.46
CA ARG A 135 14.46 -33.48 -27.29
C ARG A 135 14.44 -34.72 -28.19
N LEU A 136 13.28 -35.35 -28.36
CA LEU A 136 13.13 -36.54 -29.21
C LEU A 136 13.35 -36.21 -30.70
N ILE A 137 12.93 -35.02 -31.14
CA ILE A 137 13.10 -34.56 -32.53
C ILE A 137 13.72 -33.15 -32.54
N PRO A 138 15.05 -33.03 -32.38
CA PRO A 138 15.74 -31.73 -32.32
C PRO A 138 15.59 -30.91 -33.61
N GLY A 139 15.44 -31.59 -34.75
CA GLY A 139 15.32 -30.94 -36.07
C GLY A 139 13.93 -30.37 -36.37
N ALA A 140 12.94 -30.54 -35.50
CA ALA A 140 11.59 -30.01 -35.68
C ALA A 140 11.32 -28.81 -34.76
N HIS A 141 10.39 -27.95 -35.15
CA HIS A 141 9.93 -26.83 -34.35
C HIS A 141 8.70 -27.24 -33.52
N VAL A 142 8.88 -27.40 -32.21
CA VAL A 142 7.76 -27.78 -31.32
C VAL A 142 7.00 -26.55 -30.82
N VAL A 143 5.68 -26.60 -30.94
CA VAL A 143 4.74 -25.61 -30.38
C VAL A 143 3.72 -26.33 -29.51
N LYS A 144 3.60 -25.93 -28.25
CA LYS A 144 2.50 -26.36 -27.38
C LYS A 144 1.27 -25.55 -27.74
N ALA A 145 0.13 -26.18 -28.04
CA ALA A 145 -1.14 -25.48 -28.26
C ALA A 145 -2.33 -26.43 -28.12
N PHE A 146 -3.55 -25.88 -28.12
CA PHE A 146 -4.84 -26.62 -28.10
C PHE A 146 -5.11 -27.55 -26.91
N ASN A 147 -4.15 -27.72 -26.00
CA ASN A 147 -4.27 -28.61 -24.86
C ASN A 147 -5.28 -28.11 -23.80
N THR A 148 -5.65 -26.83 -23.81
CA THR A 148 -6.70 -26.27 -22.94
C THR A 148 -8.12 -26.48 -23.46
N LEU A 149 -8.27 -26.87 -24.74
CA LEU A 149 -9.58 -27.12 -25.33
C LEU A 149 -9.97 -28.59 -25.19
N SER A 150 -11.26 -28.84 -24.93
CA SER A 150 -11.81 -30.19 -24.97
C SER A 150 -12.18 -30.60 -26.40
N ALA A 151 -12.21 -31.91 -26.67
CA ALA A 151 -12.68 -32.45 -27.96
C ALA A 151 -14.11 -31.97 -28.29
N TRP A 152 -14.97 -31.85 -27.27
CA TRP A 152 -16.33 -31.32 -27.42
C TRP A 152 -16.35 -29.85 -27.86
N ALA A 153 -15.46 -29.02 -27.32
CA ALA A 153 -15.36 -27.60 -27.70
C ALA A 153 -14.83 -27.44 -29.14
N LEU A 154 -13.92 -28.31 -29.58
CA LEU A 154 -13.46 -28.30 -30.98
C LEU A 154 -14.57 -28.69 -31.95
N GLN A 155 -15.41 -29.67 -31.59
CA GLN A 155 -16.51 -30.13 -32.45
C GLN A 155 -17.61 -29.06 -32.62
N ASN A 156 -18.04 -28.44 -31.52
CA ASN A 156 -19.14 -27.47 -31.53
C ASN A 156 -18.68 -26.03 -31.83
N GLY A 157 -17.38 -25.75 -31.68
CA GLY A 157 -16.79 -24.43 -31.84
C GLY A 157 -16.65 -23.65 -30.53
N PRO A 158 -16.11 -22.42 -30.61
CA PRO A 158 -15.81 -21.59 -29.45
C PRO A 158 -17.05 -21.32 -28.61
N SER A 159 -17.05 -21.78 -27.37
CA SER A 159 -18.15 -21.62 -26.40
C SER A 159 -17.59 -21.17 -25.05
N ASP A 160 -18.29 -20.24 -24.40
CA ASP A 160 -18.04 -19.72 -23.05
C ASP A 160 -16.56 -19.60 -22.65
N ALA A 161 -16.06 -20.55 -21.85
CA ALA A 161 -14.71 -20.56 -21.28
C ALA A 161 -13.61 -21.04 -22.24
N ASN A 162 -13.96 -21.71 -23.34
CA ASN A 162 -13.04 -22.36 -24.28
C ASN A 162 -12.84 -21.53 -25.55
N ARG A 163 -12.63 -20.20 -25.40
CA ARG A 163 -12.39 -19.30 -26.54
C ARG A 163 -10.92 -19.01 -26.80
N GLN A 164 -10.05 -19.30 -25.84
CA GLN A 164 -8.63 -18.96 -25.88
C GLN A 164 -7.80 -20.22 -26.10
N VAL A 165 -6.86 -20.13 -27.04
CA VAL A 165 -5.81 -21.13 -27.25
C VAL A 165 -4.51 -20.51 -26.77
N TYR A 166 -3.98 -21.02 -25.65
CA TYR A 166 -2.64 -20.65 -25.22
C TYR A 166 -1.62 -21.41 -26.05
N LEU A 167 -0.59 -20.70 -26.53
CA LEU A 167 0.49 -21.30 -27.30
C LEU A 167 1.86 -20.84 -26.79
N CYS A 168 2.85 -21.73 -26.86
CA CYS A 168 4.24 -21.40 -26.56
C CYS A 168 5.21 -22.26 -27.37
N GLY A 169 6.40 -21.73 -27.64
CA GLY A 169 7.39 -22.37 -28.51
C GLY A 169 8.57 -21.45 -28.81
N ASN A 170 9.69 -22.03 -29.23
CA ASN A 170 10.94 -21.28 -29.44
C ASN A 170 11.02 -20.63 -30.83
N GLY A 171 10.36 -21.20 -31.84
CA GLY A 171 10.31 -20.65 -33.20
C GLY A 171 9.19 -19.63 -33.35
N ALA A 172 9.51 -18.39 -33.72
CA ALA A 172 8.50 -17.34 -33.94
C ALA A 172 7.59 -17.66 -35.12
N GLU A 173 8.15 -18.10 -36.25
CA GLU A 173 7.41 -18.49 -37.46
C GLU A 173 6.47 -19.69 -37.20
N ALA A 174 6.97 -20.70 -36.48
CA ALA A 174 6.19 -21.86 -36.08
C ALA A 174 5.00 -21.47 -35.19
N LYS A 175 5.21 -20.59 -34.21
CA LYS A 175 4.13 -20.07 -33.36
C LYS A 175 3.09 -19.28 -34.16
N GLN A 176 3.54 -18.45 -35.10
CA GLN A 176 2.66 -17.65 -35.95
C GLN A 176 1.76 -18.54 -36.83
N ALA A 177 2.32 -19.58 -37.46
CA ALA A 177 1.55 -20.56 -38.24
C ALA A 177 0.46 -21.23 -37.39
N VAL A 178 0.79 -21.65 -36.16
CA VAL A 178 -0.20 -22.26 -35.24
C VAL A 178 -1.25 -21.25 -34.77
N ALA A 179 -0.87 -19.99 -34.54
CA ALA A 179 -1.79 -18.92 -34.17
C ALA A 179 -2.79 -18.59 -35.28
N GLU A 180 -2.35 -18.61 -36.55
CA GLU A 180 -3.21 -18.40 -37.71
C GLU A 180 -4.25 -19.52 -37.85
N VAL A 181 -3.83 -20.79 -37.65
CA VAL A 181 -4.76 -21.92 -37.61
C VAL A 181 -5.78 -21.74 -36.48
N ALA A 182 -5.35 -21.42 -35.26
CA ALA A 182 -6.25 -21.19 -34.14
C ALA A 182 -7.27 -20.07 -34.43
N THR A 183 -6.83 -18.98 -35.05
CA THR A 183 -7.66 -17.83 -35.42
C THR A 183 -8.68 -18.21 -36.50
N LYS A 184 -8.29 -18.96 -37.54
CA LYS A 184 -9.18 -19.43 -38.60
C LYS A 184 -10.19 -20.48 -38.12
N LEU A 185 -9.88 -21.19 -37.04
CA LEU A 185 -10.83 -22.06 -36.34
C LEU A 185 -11.85 -21.29 -35.48
N GLY A 186 -11.65 -19.98 -35.31
CA GLY A 186 -12.52 -19.07 -34.54
C GLY A 186 -12.08 -18.86 -33.08
N PHE A 187 -10.87 -19.29 -32.70
CA PHE A 187 -10.34 -19.11 -31.35
C PHE A 187 -9.40 -17.89 -31.28
N ALA A 188 -9.28 -17.30 -30.09
CA ALA A 188 -8.29 -16.27 -29.81
C ALA A 188 -6.97 -16.92 -29.39
N ALA A 189 -5.93 -16.77 -30.23
CA ALA A 189 -4.59 -17.25 -29.92
C ALA A 189 -3.89 -16.30 -28.92
N LEU A 190 -3.30 -16.85 -27.86
CA LEU A 190 -2.54 -16.11 -26.84
C LEU A 190 -1.14 -16.71 -26.68
N ASP A 191 -0.12 -15.97 -27.11
CA ASP A 191 1.28 -16.38 -26.97
C ASP A 191 1.77 -16.23 -25.52
N LYS A 192 2.34 -17.30 -24.98
CA LYS A 192 2.89 -17.43 -23.62
C LYS A 192 4.42 -17.44 -23.60
N GLY A 193 5.07 -17.21 -24.74
CA GLY A 193 6.52 -17.06 -24.85
C GLY A 193 7.22 -18.32 -25.36
N SER A 194 8.34 -18.66 -24.73
CA SER A 194 9.20 -19.80 -25.09
C SER A 194 8.63 -21.14 -24.63
N LEU A 195 9.25 -22.23 -25.08
CA LEU A 195 8.83 -23.59 -24.76
C LEU A 195 8.88 -23.90 -23.24
N SER A 196 9.65 -23.15 -22.46
CA SER A 196 9.70 -23.25 -20.99
C SER A 196 8.35 -22.99 -20.31
N ALA A 197 7.42 -22.29 -20.96
CA ALA A 197 6.07 -22.09 -20.45
C ALA A 197 5.18 -23.33 -20.59
N ALA A 198 5.57 -24.34 -21.38
CA ALA A 198 4.74 -25.51 -21.70
C ALA A 198 4.28 -26.27 -20.45
N LYS A 199 5.13 -26.34 -19.41
CA LYS A 199 4.78 -26.98 -18.13
C LYS A 199 3.59 -26.32 -17.46
N GLU A 200 3.52 -24.99 -17.48
CA GLU A 200 2.39 -24.23 -16.92
C GLU A 200 1.11 -24.48 -17.74
N LEU A 201 1.22 -24.52 -19.07
CA LEU A 201 0.10 -24.78 -19.97
C LEU A 201 -0.47 -26.20 -19.79
N GLU A 202 0.39 -27.20 -19.58
CA GLU A 202 -0.01 -28.59 -19.30
C GLU A 202 -0.69 -28.75 -17.95
N ASP A 203 -0.22 -28.00 -16.96
CA ASP A 203 -0.78 -28.02 -15.61
C ASP A 203 -2.14 -27.29 -15.54
N PHE A 204 -2.37 -26.31 -16.42
CA PHE A 204 -3.57 -25.46 -16.40
C PHE A 204 -4.90 -26.23 -16.41
N PRO A 205 -5.18 -27.15 -17.36
CA PRO A 205 -6.45 -27.88 -17.39
C PRO A 205 -6.62 -28.87 -16.23
N LEU A 206 -5.54 -29.20 -15.50
CA LEU A 206 -5.57 -30.13 -14.36
C LEU A 206 -5.93 -29.44 -13.04
N GLN A 207 -5.89 -28.11 -13.00
CA GLN A 207 -6.11 -27.34 -11.78
C GLN A 207 -7.56 -26.90 -11.65
N LEU A 208 -8.20 -27.31 -10.54
CA LEU A 208 -9.51 -26.79 -10.13
C LEU A 208 -9.34 -25.78 -8.99
N PHE A 209 -9.58 -24.51 -9.30
CA PHE A 209 -9.54 -23.35 -8.39
C PHE A 209 -8.41 -23.39 -7.34
N PRO A 210 -7.13 -23.45 -7.75
CA PRO A 210 -6.00 -23.66 -6.85
C PRO A 210 -5.90 -22.55 -5.77
N GLU A 211 -6.01 -21.29 -6.20
CA GLU A 211 -5.92 -20.11 -5.32
C GLU A 211 -7.12 -19.94 -4.38
N TRP A 212 -8.24 -20.62 -4.62
CA TRP A 212 -9.46 -20.49 -3.81
C TRP A 212 -9.51 -21.49 -2.66
N ARG A 213 -8.69 -22.55 -2.69
CA ARG A 213 -8.73 -23.62 -1.68
C ARG A 213 -8.53 -23.07 -0.27
N MET A 214 -7.47 -22.30 -0.06
CA MET A 214 -7.17 -21.73 1.25
C MET A 214 -8.27 -20.76 1.74
N PRO A 215 -8.68 -19.74 0.98
CA PRO A 215 -9.80 -18.86 1.33
C PRO A 215 -11.10 -19.60 1.66
N LEU A 216 -11.48 -20.60 0.85
CA LEU A 216 -12.70 -21.36 1.07
C LEU A 216 -12.60 -22.24 2.33
N CYS A 217 -11.46 -22.91 2.56
CA CYS A 217 -11.24 -23.67 3.79
C CYS A 217 -11.33 -22.78 5.04
N VAL A 218 -10.69 -21.60 5.02
CA VAL A 218 -10.77 -20.63 6.12
C VAL A 218 -12.21 -20.18 6.33
N ALA A 219 -12.93 -19.83 5.26
CA ALA A 219 -14.31 -19.38 5.35
C ALA A 219 -15.26 -20.46 5.88
N VAL A 220 -15.13 -21.71 5.42
CA VAL A 220 -15.92 -22.85 5.90
C VAL A 220 -15.63 -23.13 7.37
N GLY A 221 -14.35 -23.20 7.76
CA GLY A 221 -13.95 -23.42 9.15
C GLY A 221 -14.46 -22.32 10.09
N LEU A 222 -14.31 -21.05 9.70
CA LEU A 222 -14.80 -19.92 10.47
C LEU A 222 -16.33 -19.90 10.58
N THR A 223 -17.03 -20.19 9.48
CA THR A 223 -18.50 -20.27 9.45
C THR A 223 -18.99 -21.36 10.40
N ALA A 224 -18.39 -22.55 10.37
CA ALA A 224 -18.75 -23.65 11.26
C ALA A 224 -18.51 -23.30 12.73
N PHE A 225 -17.34 -22.73 13.05
CA PHE A 225 -17.00 -22.32 14.41
C PHE A 225 -17.98 -21.28 14.96
N ILE A 226 -18.21 -20.18 14.22
CA ILE A 226 -19.12 -19.12 14.67
C ILE A 226 -20.57 -19.60 14.71
N PHE A 227 -20.99 -20.48 13.78
CA PHE A 227 -22.31 -21.07 13.80
C PHE A 227 -22.55 -21.88 15.08
N VAL A 228 -21.63 -22.80 15.43
CA VAL A 228 -21.72 -23.60 16.67
C VAL A 228 -21.74 -22.68 17.89
N TYR A 229 -20.86 -21.67 17.93
CA TYR A 229 -20.81 -20.69 19.02
C TYR A 229 -22.16 -19.98 19.23
N VAL A 230 -22.79 -19.50 18.15
CA VAL A 230 -24.08 -18.79 18.23
C VAL A 230 -25.23 -19.75 18.54
N VAL A 231 -25.22 -21.00 18.04
CA VAL A 231 -26.21 -22.03 18.40
C VAL A 231 -26.19 -22.29 19.90
N ILE A 232 -25.01 -22.51 20.48
CA ILE A 232 -24.86 -22.74 21.92
C ILE A 232 -25.42 -21.55 22.71
N ARG A 233 -25.03 -20.32 22.37
CA ARG A 233 -25.42 -19.14 23.14
C ARG A 233 -26.89 -18.71 22.98
N ASP A 234 -27.45 -18.83 21.77
CA ASP A 234 -28.76 -18.25 21.46
C ASP A 234 -29.90 -19.28 21.45
N VAL A 235 -29.60 -20.56 21.17
CA VAL A 235 -30.59 -21.65 21.16
C VAL A 235 -30.43 -22.53 22.40
N VAL A 236 -29.26 -23.14 22.61
CA VAL A 236 -29.05 -24.12 23.71
C VAL A 236 -29.22 -23.47 25.07
N TYR A 237 -28.57 -22.33 25.33
CA TYR A 237 -28.74 -21.57 26.58
C TYR A 237 -30.22 -21.29 26.88
N THR A 238 -30.98 -20.85 25.87
CA THR A 238 -32.38 -20.46 26.05
C THR A 238 -33.27 -21.68 26.31
N TYR A 239 -32.94 -22.82 25.71
CA TYR A 239 -33.62 -24.08 25.95
C TYR A 239 -33.34 -24.60 27.37
N VAL A 240 -32.07 -24.61 27.80
CA VAL A 240 -31.64 -25.14 29.11
C VAL A 240 -32.11 -24.25 30.26
N GLU A 241 -31.87 -22.94 30.20
CA GLU A 241 -32.12 -22.03 31.33
C GLU A 241 -33.57 -21.51 31.38
N GLN A 242 -34.24 -21.40 30.22
CA GLN A 242 -35.57 -20.78 30.14
C GLN A 242 -36.67 -21.74 29.70
N GLY A 243 -36.35 -22.99 29.33
CA GLY A 243 -37.32 -23.97 28.85
C GLY A 243 -38.04 -23.59 27.54
N LYS A 244 -37.50 -22.63 26.78
CA LYS A 244 -38.15 -22.09 25.57
C LYS A 244 -37.50 -22.62 24.30
N ASP A 245 -38.30 -23.22 23.41
CA ASP A 245 -37.85 -23.59 22.07
C ASP A 245 -37.75 -22.35 21.17
N ASN A 246 -36.53 -22.06 20.71
CA ASN A 246 -36.23 -20.98 19.76
C ASN A 246 -35.45 -21.50 18.53
N SER A 247 -35.55 -22.80 18.23
CA SER A 247 -34.86 -23.48 17.13
C SER A 247 -35.13 -22.85 15.76
N PHE A 248 -36.32 -22.29 15.53
CA PHE A 248 -36.66 -21.58 14.28
C PHE A 248 -35.69 -20.42 13.95
N ARG A 249 -34.97 -19.88 14.93
CA ARG A 249 -33.97 -18.83 14.72
C ARG A 249 -32.77 -19.29 13.89
N ILE A 250 -32.50 -20.60 13.82
CA ILE A 250 -31.35 -21.19 13.13
C ILE A 250 -31.32 -20.78 11.65
N MET A 251 -32.47 -20.83 10.96
CA MET A 251 -32.52 -20.65 9.50
C MET A 251 -32.11 -19.26 9.02
N VAL A 252 -32.57 -18.20 9.69
CA VAL A 252 -32.38 -16.82 9.19
C VAL A 252 -31.72 -15.93 10.23
N SER A 253 -32.12 -16.00 11.50
CA SER A 253 -31.58 -15.10 12.53
C SER A 253 -30.13 -15.44 12.90
N LEU A 254 -29.77 -16.73 12.91
CA LEU A 254 -28.40 -17.16 13.18
C LEU A 254 -27.50 -16.96 11.96
N ALA A 255 -27.98 -17.31 10.76
CA ALA A 255 -27.28 -17.01 9.51
C ALA A 255 -26.91 -15.52 9.40
N ASN A 256 -27.86 -14.61 9.70
CA ASN A 256 -27.61 -13.17 9.70
C ASN A 256 -26.74 -12.65 10.86
N LYS A 257 -26.33 -13.51 11.79
CA LYS A 257 -25.27 -13.22 12.77
C LYS A 257 -23.92 -13.76 12.30
N VAL A 258 -23.91 -14.94 11.67
CA VAL A 258 -22.68 -15.60 11.20
C VAL A 258 -22.07 -14.87 10.00
N PHE A 259 -22.87 -14.56 8.97
CA PHE A 259 -22.38 -13.97 7.73
C PHE A 259 -21.62 -12.64 7.90
N PRO A 260 -22.13 -11.62 8.63
CA PRO A 260 -21.37 -10.38 8.81
C PRO A 260 -20.07 -10.59 9.59
N ILE A 261 -20.06 -11.51 10.57
CA ILE A 261 -18.86 -11.83 11.35
C ILE A 261 -17.78 -12.46 10.46
N VAL A 262 -18.17 -13.48 9.69
CA VAL A 262 -17.27 -14.16 8.75
C VAL A 262 -16.75 -13.17 7.71
N SER A 263 -17.63 -12.32 7.16
CA SER A 263 -17.26 -11.28 6.19
C SER A 263 -16.20 -10.31 6.75
N LEU A 264 -16.44 -9.75 7.95
CA LEU A 264 -15.55 -8.77 8.56
C LEU A 264 -14.18 -9.36 8.91
N ILE A 265 -14.14 -10.59 9.44
CA ILE A 265 -12.89 -11.29 9.74
C ILE A 265 -12.12 -11.59 8.45
N MET A 266 -12.80 -12.12 7.42
CA MET A 266 -12.18 -12.43 6.13
C MET A 266 -11.65 -11.17 5.41
N LEU A 267 -12.40 -10.07 5.48
CA LEU A 267 -11.96 -8.76 4.98
C LEU A 267 -10.70 -8.29 5.73
N SER A 268 -10.65 -8.47 7.04
CA SER A 268 -9.47 -8.13 7.84
C SER A 268 -8.26 -8.99 7.48
N LEU A 269 -8.45 -10.30 7.26
CA LEU A 269 -7.41 -11.22 6.81
C LEU A 269 -6.88 -10.90 5.39
N CYS A 270 -7.62 -10.15 4.57
CA CYS A 270 -7.13 -9.66 3.28
C CYS A 270 -6.04 -8.58 3.44
N TYR A 271 -6.21 -7.68 4.42
CA TYR A 271 -5.33 -6.52 4.62
C TYR A 271 -4.18 -6.77 5.62
N LEU A 272 -4.37 -7.69 6.56
CA LEU A 272 -3.39 -8.01 7.60
C LEU A 272 -1.99 -8.40 7.08
N PRO A 273 -1.84 -9.20 6.00
CA PRO A 273 -0.53 -9.53 5.42
C PRO A 273 0.27 -8.30 5.01
N GLY A 274 -0.40 -7.29 4.47
CA GLY A 274 0.25 -6.06 4.02
C GLY A 274 0.81 -5.23 5.17
N VAL A 275 0.14 -5.26 6.32
CA VAL A 275 0.60 -4.63 7.56
C VAL A 275 1.79 -5.40 8.14
N ILE A 276 1.67 -6.72 8.26
CA ILE A 276 2.76 -7.60 8.73
C ILE A 276 4.01 -7.44 7.84
N ALA A 277 3.84 -7.42 6.51
CA ALA A 277 4.93 -7.20 5.56
C ALA A 277 5.61 -5.83 5.77
N GLY A 278 4.85 -4.78 6.12
CA GLY A 278 5.39 -3.46 6.46
C GLY A 278 6.30 -3.50 7.69
N PHE A 279 5.86 -4.16 8.77
CA PHE A 279 6.68 -4.34 9.97
C PHE A 279 7.92 -5.21 9.70
N ILE A 280 7.80 -6.29 8.93
CA ILE A 280 8.95 -7.13 8.55
C ILE A 280 9.97 -6.33 7.72
N GLN A 281 9.51 -5.46 6.81
CA GLN A 281 10.39 -4.58 6.03
C GLN A 281 11.13 -3.59 6.93
N LEU A 282 10.44 -2.98 7.90
CA LEU A 282 11.05 -2.08 8.88
C LEU A 282 12.10 -2.80 9.74
N TYR A 283 11.75 -3.98 10.27
CA TYR A 283 12.65 -4.81 11.08
C TYR A 283 13.93 -5.18 10.30
N ARG A 284 13.77 -5.65 9.05
CA ARG A 284 14.89 -6.05 8.20
C ARG A 284 15.69 -4.86 7.68
N GLY A 285 15.10 -3.67 7.59
CA GLY A 285 15.71 -2.49 7.01
C GLY A 285 16.00 -2.60 5.50
N THR A 286 15.38 -3.55 4.80
CA THR A 286 15.54 -3.76 3.34
C THR A 286 14.29 -4.39 2.73
N LYS A 287 14.02 -4.10 1.46
CA LYS A 287 12.95 -4.73 0.66
C LYS A 287 13.41 -5.97 -0.11
N TYR A 288 14.72 -6.18 -0.25
CA TYR A 288 15.28 -7.20 -1.16
C TYR A 288 15.29 -8.62 -0.56
N ARG A 289 15.09 -8.75 0.76
CA ARG A 289 14.95 -10.05 1.41
C ARG A 289 13.56 -10.63 1.17
N ARG A 290 13.51 -11.83 0.57
CA ARG A 290 12.27 -12.58 0.32
C ARG A 290 11.45 -12.77 1.60
N PHE A 291 10.13 -12.62 1.50
CA PHE A 291 9.23 -12.89 2.63
C PHE A 291 9.22 -14.39 2.98
N PRO A 292 8.89 -14.76 4.22
CA PRO A 292 8.64 -16.15 4.58
C PRO A 292 7.57 -16.77 3.66
N ASP A 293 7.75 -18.04 3.28
CA ASP A 293 6.88 -18.70 2.28
C ASP A 293 5.39 -18.68 2.68
N TRP A 294 5.08 -18.76 3.99
CA TRP A 294 3.70 -18.69 4.48
C TRP A 294 3.03 -17.33 4.20
N LEU A 295 3.80 -16.24 4.32
CA LEU A 295 3.31 -14.88 4.10
C LEU A 295 3.18 -14.59 2.60
N ASP A 296 4.13 -15.09 1.81
CA ASP A 296 4.11 -14.97 0.34
C ASP A 296 2.88 -15.67 -0.25
N ARG A 297 2.61 -16.92 0.16
CA ARG A 297 1.39 -17.64 -0.21
C ARG A 297 0.12 -16.90 0.21
N TRP A 298 0.09 -16.33 1.42
CA TRP A 298 -1.07 -15.57 1.89
C TRP A 298 -1.28 -14.27 1.10
N MET A 299 -0.21 -13.59 0.69
CA MET A 299 -0.26 -12.38 -0.13
C MET A 299 -0.85 -12.62 -1.52
N LEU A 300 -0.67 -13.83 -2.10
CA LEU A 300 -1.25 -14.24 -3.38
C LEU A 300 -2.76 -14.45 -3.29
N CYS A 301 -3.27 -14.96 -2.17
CA CYS A 301 -4.69 -15.27 -1.99
C CYS A 301 -5.56 -14.06 -1.56
N ARG A 302 -5.00 -12.85 -1.46
CA ARG A 302 -5.73 -11.66 -0.97
C ARG A 302 -6.98 -11.35 -1.79
N LYS A 303 -6.90 -11.48 -3.12
CA LYS A 303 -8.04 -11.26 -4.03
C LYS A 303 -9.20 -12.20 -3.69
N GLN A 304 -8.91 -13.47 -3.50
CA GLN A 304 -9.88 -14.51 -3.23
C GLN A 304 -10.48 -14.35 -1.82
N LEU A 305 -9.68 -14.01 -0.80
CA LEU A 305 -10.17 -13.67 0.54
C LEU A 305 -11.18 -12.51 0.49
N GLY A 306 -10.84 -11.43 -0.23
CA GLY A 306 -11.72 -10.26 -0.40
C GLY A 306 -13.03 -10.59 -1.12
N LEU A 307 -12.99 -11.42 -2.17
CA LEU A 307 -14.19 -11.82 -2.92
C LEU A 307 -15.11 -12.75 -2.10
N VAL A 308 -14.55 -13.69 -1.34
CA VAL A 308 -15.34 -14.53 -0.42
C VAL A 308 -15.97 -13.66 0.67
N ALA A 309 -15.20 -12.73 1.25
CA ALA A 309 -15.72 -11.78 2.24
C ALA A 309 -16.87 -10.93 1.67
N LEU A 310 -16.77 -10.47 0.43
CA LEU A 310 -17.84 -9.73 -0.26
C LEU A 310 -19.10 -10.59 -0.44
N GLY A 311 -18.95 -11.87 -0.78
CA GLY A 311 -20.07 -12.81 -0.86
C GLY A 311 -20.85 -12.93 0.45
N PHE A 312 -20.15 -13.05 1.58
CA PHE A 312 -20.78 -13.06 2.91
C PHE A 312 -21.40 -11.70 3.27
N ALA A 313 -20.78 -10.57 2.90
CA ALA A 313 -21.36 -9.24 3.10
C ALA A 313 -22.67 -9.07 2.31
N PHE A 314 -22.70 -9.55 1.06
CA PHE A 314 -23.90 -9.54 0.23
C PHE A 314 -25.01 -10.39 0.85
N LEU A 315 -24.69 -11.60 1.31
CA LEU A 315 -25.66 -12.44 2.03
C LEU A 315 -26.17 -11.73 3.30
N HIS A 316 -25.31 -11.11 4.10
CA HIS A 316 -25.72 -10.33 5.26
C HIS A 316 -26.68 -9.19 4.89
N MET A 317 -26.38 -8.46 3.80
CA MET A 317 -27.26 -7.40 3.30
C MET A 317 -28.64 -7.96 2.94
N VAL A 318 -28.71 -9.05 2.16
CA VAL A 318 -29.97 -9.67 1.74
C VAL A 318 -30.77 -10.13 2.97
N TYR A 319 -30.12 -10.83 3.89
CA TYR A 319 -30.75 -11.34 5.10
C TYR A 319 -31.23 -10.23 6.05
N THR A 320 -30.61 -9.06 5.99
CA THR A 320 -31.02 -7.88 6.75
C THR A 320 -32.22 -7.19 6.10
N LEU A 321 -32.25 -7.04 4.76
CA LEU A 321 -33.39 -6.44 4.05
C LEU A 321 -34.69 -7.26 4.17
N ILE A 322 -34.61 -8.59 4.31
CA ILE A 322 -35.80 -9.43 4.47
C ILE A 322 -36.39 -9.40 5.90
N ILE A 323 -35.72 -8.79 6.89
CA ILE A 323 -36.15 -8.79 8.30
C ILE A 323 -37.64 -8.38 8.47
N PRO A 324 -38.15 -7.29 7.86
CA PRO A 324 -39.54 -6.85 8.04
C PRO A 324 -40.61 -7.82 7.50
N ILE A 325 -40.23 -8.71 6.56
CA ILE A 325 -41.15 -9.65 5.92
C ILE A 325 -41.36 -10.89 6.80
N ARG A 326 -40.40 -11.22 7.66
CA ARG A 326 -40.39 -12.46 8.45
C ARG A 326 -41.55 -12.51 9.45
N TYR A 327 -42.22 -13.67 9.50
CA TYR A 327 -43.33 -13.92 10.43
C TYR A 327 -42.98 -13.59 11.88
N TYR A 328 -41.85 -14.07 12.39
CA TYR A 328 -41.41 -13.79 13.77
C TYR A 328 -41.35 -12.29 14.10
N VAL A 329 -40.87 -11.46 13.16
CA VAL A 329 -40.73 -10.02 13.38
C VAL A 329 -42.10 -9.36 13.36
N ARG A 330 -42.95 -9.70 12.38
CA ARG A 330 -44.33 -9.21 12.30
C ARG A 330 -45.14 -9.57 13.55
N PHE A 331 -45.10 -10.85 13.94
CA PHE A 331 -45.76 -11.33 15.15
C PHE A 331 -45.27 -10.57 16.41
N ARG A 332 -43.95 -10.38 16.56
CA ARG A 332 -43.39 -9.66 17.72
C ARG A 332 -43.82 -8.19 17.75
N LEU A 333 -43.84 -7.52 16.60
CA LEU A 333 -44.32 -6.14 16.50
C LEU A 333 -45.80 -6.04 16.88
N SER A 334 -46.65 -6.87 16.27
CA SER A 334 -48.08 -6.92 16.59
C SER A 334 -48.34 -7.25 18.05
N ALA A 335 -47.66 -8.24 18.62
CA ALA A 335 -47.78 -8.61 20.03
C ALA A 335 -47.37 -7.46 20.96
N ASN A 336 -46.29 -6.75 20.66
CA ASN A 336 -45.85 -5.60 21.45
C ASN A 336 -46.86 -4.43 21.37
N THR A 337 -47.37 -4.13 20.18
CA THR A 337 -48.39 -3.10 19.98
C THR A 337 -49.69 -3.44 20.73
N ILE A 338 -50.16 -4.69 20.64
CA ILE A 338 -51.34 -5.16 21.39
C ILE A 338 -51.11 -5.08 22.90
N SER A 339 -49.91 -5.44 23.39
CA SER A 339 -49.56 -5.34 24.82
C SER A 339 -49.61 -3.88 25.31
N GLN A 340 -49.08 -2.93 24.54
CA GLN A 340 -49.12 -1.51 24.87
C GLN A 340 -50.55 -0.97 24.93
N ILE A 341 -51.39 -1.35 23.97
CA ILE A 341 -52.81 -0.99 23.95
C ILE A 341 -53.53 -1.57 25.17
N ARG A 342 -53.29 -2.84 25.50
CA ARG A 342 -53.90 -3.52 26.64
C ARG A 342 -53.50 -2.90 27.98
N GLU A 343 -52.25 -2.47 28.11
CA GLU A 343 -51.73 -1.83 29.33
C GLU A 343 -52.00 -0.31 29.39
N ASN A 344 -52.64 0.26 28.37
CA ASN A 344 -52.86 1.71 28.20
C ASN A 344 -51.57 2.55 28.39
N ARG A 345 -50.44 2.04 27.87
CA ARG A 345 -49.12 2.68 27.96
C ARG A 345 -48.72 3.28 26.62
N THR A 346 -48.16 4.49 26.66
CA THR A 346 -47.53 5.14 25.50
C THR A 346 -46.01 5.05 25.62
N SER A 347 -45.32 4.78 24.49
CA SER A 347 -43.86 4.83 24.43
C SER A 347 -43.41 6.18 23.86
N VAL A 348 -42.58 6.91 24.61
CA VAL A 348 -41.96 8.16 24.15
C VAL A 348 -40.85 7.83 23.14
N PHE A 349 -40.69 8.67 22.13
CA PHE A 349 -39.63 8.54 21.14
C PHE A 349 -38.26 8.78 21.79
N ASP A 350 -37.41 7.75 21.83
CA ASP A 350 -36.05 7.85 22.33
C ASP A 350 -35.09 8.26 21.20
N THR A 351 -34.66 9.52 21.25
CA THR A 351 -33.72 10.12 20.30
C THR A 351 -32.37 9.42 20.29
N THR A 352 -31.92 8.87 21.42
CA THR A 352 -30.62 8.18 21.52
C THR A 352 -30.64 6.88 20.74
N THR A 353 -31.72 6.11 20.87
CA THR A 353 -31.90 4.85 20.13
C THR A 353 -32.08 5.12 18.63
N ALA A 354 -32.75 6.21 18.25
CA ALA A 354 -32.85 6.64 16.85
C ALA A 354 -31.48 6.96 16.25
N TRP A 355 -30.68 7.82 16.91
CA TRP A 355 -29.32 8.15 16.49
C TRP A 355 -28.44 6.91 16.33
N ARG A 356 -28.45 6.01 17.32
CA ARG A 356 -27.74 4.74 17.25
C ARG A 356 -28.14 3.96 16.00
N SER A 357 -29.44 3.78 15.79
CA SER A 357 -29.99 3.00 14.68
C SER A 357 -29.55 3.54 13.32
N ASP A 358 -29.81 4.82 13.08
CA ASP A 358 -29.55 5.44 11.79
C ASP A 358 -28.04 5.52 11.49
N SER A 359 -27.22 5.72 12.52
CA SER A 359 -25.76 5.79 12.38
C SER A 359 -25.18 4.44 11.94
N TYR A 360 -25.52 3.33 12.60
CA TYR A 360 -24.94 2.04 12.20
C TYR A 360 -25.46 1.59 10.83
N TYR A 361 -26.73 1.84 10.49
CA TYR A 361 -27.23 1.53 9.14
C TYR A 361 -26.49 2.34 8.07
N SER A 362 -26.31 3.63 8.28
CA SER A 362 -25.59 4.50 7.34
C SER A 362 -24.14 4.06 7.12
N MET A 363 -23.40 3.74 8.20
CA MET A 363 -22.03 3.22 8.09
C MET A 363 -21.99 1.86 7.38
N GLY A 364 -22.99 1.00 7.60
CA GLY A 364 -23.10 -0.29 6.91
C GLY A 364 -23.32 -0.13 5.40
N ILE A 365 -24.18 0.82 5.00
CA ILE A 365 -24.46 1.12 3.59
C ILE A 365 -23.21 1.68 2.90
N LEU A 366 -22.53 2.65 3.52
CA LEU A 366 -21.29 3.23 2.98
C LEU A 366 -20.18 2.19 2.88
N GLY A 367 -19.99 1.38 3.93
CA GLY A 367 -19.01 0.29 3.93
C GLY A 367 -19.30 -0.72 2.82
N PHE A 368 -20.55 -1.17 2.67
CA PHE A 368 -20.93 -2.11 1.63
C PHE A 368 -20.79 -1.53 0.22
N GLY A 369 -21.12 -0.25 0.01
CA GLY A 369 -20.94 0.45 -1.26
C GLY A 369 -19.48 0.48 -1.71
N LEU A 370 -18.55 0.81 -0.80
CA LEU A 370 -17.11 0.72 -1.08
C LEU A 370 -16.67 -0.73 -1.33
N PHE A 371 -17.21 -1.69 -0.58
CA PHE A 371 -16.88 -3.10 -0.76
C PHE A 371 -17.30 -3.61 -2.15
N LEU A 372 -18.46 -3.20 -2.66
CA LEU A 372 -18.88 -3.49 -4.03
C LEU A 372 -17.92 -2.91 -5.06
N LEU A 373 -17.42 -1.69 -4.85
CA LEU A 373 -16.41 -1.08 -5.73
C LEU A 373 -15.10 -1.89 -5.76
N LEU A 374 -14.64 -2.43 -4.62
CA LEU A 374 -13.50 -3.35 -4.57
C LEU A 374 -13.76 -4.65 -5.35
N GLY A 375 -14.99 -5.17 -5.28
CA GLY A 375 -15.43 -6.33 -6.05
C GLY A 375 -15.44 -6.09 -7.56
N ILE A 376 -16.02 -4.98 -8.01
CA ILE A 376 -16.09 -4.61 -9.43
C ILE A 376 -14.69 -4.44 -10.02
N THR A 377 -13.79 -3.76 -9.30
CA THR A 377 -12.40 -3.58 -9.75
C THR A 377 -11.56 -4.86 -9.71
N SER A 378 -12.06 -5.94 -9.12
CA SER A 378 -11.42 -7.27 -9.16
C SER A 378 -11.75 -8.06 -10.43
N LEU A 379 -12.70 -7.60 -11.24
CA LEU A 379 -13.01 -8.18 -12.56
C LEU A 379 -11.82 -7.97 -13.51
N PRO A 380 -11.33 -9.01 -14.22
CA PRO A 380 -10.17 -8.87 -15.10
C PRO A 380 -10.32 -7.78 -16.18
N SER A 381 -11.51 -7.61 -16.75
CA SER A 381 -11.80 -6.57 -17.75
C SER A 381 -11.63 -5.15 -17.20
N VAL A 382 -12.01 -4.92 -15.95
CA VAL A 382 -11.88 -3.62 -15.27
C VAL A 382 -10.45 -3.43 -14.77
N SER A 383 -9.87 -4.45 -14.12
CA SER A 383 -8.51 -4.41 -13.57
C SER A 383 -7.46 -4.16 -14.65
N ASN A 384 -7.64 -4.69 -15.86
CA ASN A 384 -6.72 -4.49 -16.99
C ASN A 384 -6.86 -3.11 -17.65
N ALA A 385 -7.97 -2.39 -17.41
CA ALA A 385 -8.20 -1.05 -17.93
C ALA A 385 -7.64 0.05 -17.01
N LEU A 386 -7.31 -0.28 -15.76
CA LEU A 386 -6.81 0.68 -14.77
C LEU A 386 -5.29 0.71 -14.75
N SER A 387 -4.72 1.89 -14.53
CA SER A 387 -3.30 2.02 -14.19
C SER A 387 -3.02 1.45 -12.80
N TRP A 388 -1.76 1.09 -12.53
CA TRP A 388 -1.36 0.57 -11.23
C TRP A 388 -1.64 1.55 -10.07
N ARG A 389 -1.53 2.88 -10.31
CA ARG A 389 -1.81 3.90 -9.29
C ARG A 389 -3.31 3.94 -8.93
N GLU A 390 -4.19 3.88 -9.93
CA GLU A 390 -5.64 3.85 -9.73
C GLU A 390 -6.07 2.55 -9.04
N PHE A 391 -5.57 1.41 -9.54
CA PHE A 391 -5.84 0.11 -8.93
C PHE A 391 -5.39 0.06 -7.47
N SER A 392 -4.18 0.54 -7.18
CA SER A 392 -3.61 0.61 -5.82
C SER A 392 -4.40 1.56 -4.93
N PHE A 393 -4.85 2.71 -5.43
CA PHE A 393 -5.70 3.63 -4.67
C PHE A 393 -7.01 2.96 -4.24
N ILE A 394 -7.69 2.29 -5.18
CA ILE A 394 -8.96 1.61 -4.89
C ILE A 394 -8.72 0.43 -3.94
N GLN A 395 -7.85 -0.51 -4.30
CA GLN A 395 -7.66 -1.75 -3.55
C GLN A 395 -6.97 -1.56 -2.20
N SER A 396 -6.17 -0.50 -2.03
CA SER A 396 -5.48 -0.19 -0.78
C SER A 396 -6.19 0.89 0.03
N LYS A 397 -6.32 2.13 -0.49
CA LYS A 397 -6.83 3.27 0.29
C LYS A 397 -8.33 3.11 0.59
N LEU A 398 -9.14 2.89 -0.45
CA LEU A 398 -10.58 2.61 -0.25
C LEU A 398 -10.81 1.25 0.43
N GLY A 399 -9.87 0.32 0.26
CA GLY A 399 -9.78 -0.93 1.00
C GLY A 399 -9.80 -0.77 2.52
N TYR A 400 -8.81 -0.05 3.07
CA TYR A 400 -8.76 0.23 4.51
C TYR A 400 -9.94 1.08 4.98
N LEU A 401 -10.45 1.98 4.15
CA LEU A 401 -11.66 2.77 4.45
C LEU A 401 -12.90 1.86 4.57
N THR A 402 -13.00 0.83 3.74
CA THR A 402 -14.06 -0.19 3.81
C THR A 402 -13.99 -0.95 5.14
N VAL A 403 -12.79 -1.44 5.52
CA VAL A 403 -12.57 -2.09 6.83
C VAL A 403 -13.00 -1.16 7.97
N PHE A 404 -12.60 0.11 7.92
CA PHE A 404 -12.97 1.10 8.93
C PHE A 404 -14.49 1.26 9.07
N PHE A 405 -15.21 1.53 7.97
CA PHE A 405 -16.66 1.71 8.02
C PHE A 405 -17.41 0.44 8.45
N CYS A 406 -17.01 -0.74 7.99
CA CYS A 406 -17.62 -2.00 8.41
C CYS A 406 -17.36 -2.32 9.90
N THR A 407 -16.18 -1.95 10.40
CA THR A 407 -15.83 -2.10 11.83
C THR A 407 -16.62 -1.10 12.67
N LEU A 408 -16.68 0.17 12.25
CA LEU A 408 -17.45 1.22 12.91
C LEU A 408 -18.96 0.90 12.94
N HIS A 409 -19.51 0.36 11.84
CA HIS A 409 -20.87 -0.17 11.78
C HIS A 409 -21.14 -1.17 12.92
N THR A 410 -20.19 -2.09 13.17
CA THR A 410 -20.34 -3.11 14.21
C THR A 410 -20.15 -2.53 15.63
N TYR A 411 -19.27 -1.55 15.81
CA TYR A 411 -19.14 -0.82 17.08
C TYR A 411 -20.41 -0.03 17.45
N LEU A 412 -20.96 0.72 16.48
CA LEU A 412 -22.21 1.47 16.65
C LEU A 412 -23.40 0.53 16.87
N TYR A 413 -23.41 -0.65 16.23
CA TYR A 413 -24.37 -1.71 16.53
C TYR A 413 -24.25 -2.19 17.99
N GLY A 414 -23.03 -2.34 18.52
CA GLY A 414 -22.79 -2.72 19.92
C GLY A 414 -23.27 -1.70 20.93
N TRP A 415 -22.96 -0.41 20.74
CA TRP A 415 -23.31 0.72 21.64
C TRP A 415 -23.12 0.36 23.14
N SER A 416 -24.15 0.50 23.98
CA SER A 416 -24.12 0.13 25.41
C SER A 416 -24.18 -1.38 25.67
N GLY A 417 -24.30 -2.19 24.62
CA GLY A 417 -24.28 -3.65 24.70
C GLY A 417 -22.93 -4.22 25.14
N PHE A 418 -21.85 -3.42 25.09
CA PHE A 418 -20.53 -3.85 25.53
C PHE A 418 -20.44 -4.09 27.05
N LEU A 419 -21.22 -3.36 27.84
CA LEU A 419 -21.15 -3.30 29.30
C LEU A 419 -22.15 -4.24 30.01
N ARG A 420 -22.84 -5.13 29.28
CA ARG A 420 -23.87 -6.02 29.83
C ARG A 420 -23.31 -7.37 30.25
N SER A 421 -23.94 -8.02 31.23
CA SER A 421 -23.59 -9.37 31.69
C SER A 421 -23.75 -10.43 30.59
N TYR A 422 -22.86 -11.43 30.61
CA TYR A 422 -22.73 -12.44 29.56
C TYR A 422 -23.42 -13.76 29.94
N LYS A 423 -24.08 -14.38 28.96
CA LYS A 423 -24.68 -15.71 29.10
C LYS A 423 -23.59 -16.76 29.24
N TRP A 424 -23.56 -17.51 30.34
CA TRP A 424 -22.51 -18.49 30.62
C TRP A 424 -21.09 -17.96 30.34
N HIS A 425 -20.81 -16.70 30.67
CA HIS A 425 -19.52 -16.04 30.42
C HIS A 425 -19.11 -15.94 28.93
N MET A 426 -20.00 -16.30 28.01
CA MET A 426 -19.75 -16.22 26.56
C MET A 426 -20.17 -14.84 26.03
N PRO A 427 -19.24 -14.03 25.52
CA PRO A 427 -19.57 -12.71 24.99
C PRO A 427 -20.47 -12.80 23.74
N PRO A 428 -21.18 -11.71 23.41
CA PRO A 428 -21.80 -11.54 22.10
C PRO A 428 -20.83 -11.81 20.95
N ALA A 429 -21.30 -12.49 19.90
CA ALA A 429 -20.43 -13.03 18.84
C ALA A 429 -19.82 -11.90 17.99
N TYR A 430 -20.50 -10.76 17.90
CA TYR A 430 -19.97 -9.57 17.24
C TYR A 430 -18.73 -9.01 17.96
N MET A 431 -18.56 -9.22 19.27
CA MET A 431 -17.35 -8.78 19.99
C MET A 431 -16.13 -9.57 19.54
N LEU A 432 -16.28 -10.89 19.34
CA LEU A 432 -15.22 -11.73 18.78
C LEU A 432 -14.81 -11.25 17.38
N ALA A 433 -15.80 -10.81 16.59
CA ALA A 433 -15.57 -10.29 15.25
C ALA A 433 -14.80 -8.97 15.22
N LEU A 434 -14.85 -8.17 16.29
CA LEU A 434 -14.21 -6.86 16.37
C LEU A 434 -12.71 -6.94 16.72
N VAL A 435 -12.23 -8.04 17.29
CA VAL A 435 -10.83 -8.16 17.74
C VAL A 435 -9.85 -7.98 16.58
N LEU A 436 -9.99 -8.81 15.54
CA LEU A 436 -9.09 -8.80 14.39
C LEU A 436 -9.09 -7.47 13.60
N PRO A 437 -10.24 -6.90 13.18
CA PRO A 437 -10.25 -5.62 12.47
C PRO A 437 -9.71 -4.46 13.33
N SER A 438 -9.95 -4.46 14.64
CA SER A 438 -9.42 -3.40 15.51
C SER A 438 -7.91 -3.48 15.64
N VAL A 439 -7.35 -4.68 15.81
CA VAL A 439 -5.89 -4.89 15.76
C VAL A 439 -5.32 -4.43 14.42
N LEU A 440 -5.96 -4.79 13.31
CA LEU A 440 -5.55 -4.37 11.97
C LEU A 440 -5.53 -2.84 11.83
N ILE A 441 -6.58 -2.15 12.28
CA ILE A 441 -6.67 -0.68 12.20
C ILE A 441 -5.57 -0.03 13.05
N VAL A 442 -5.36 -0.50 14.29
CA VAL A 442 -4.32 0.02 15.18
C VAL A 442 -2.93 -0.16 14.55
N LEU A 443 -2.60 -1.38 14.12
CA LEU A 443 -1.31 -1.66 13.47
C LEU A 443 -1.12 -0.83 12.19
N LYS A 444 -2.20 -0.58 11.44
CA LYS A 444 -2.16 0.26 10.26
C LYS A 444 -1.91 1.74 10.61
N LEU A 445 -2.53 2.25 11.67
CA LEU A 445 -2.32 3.62 12.16
C LEU A 445 -0.86 3.82 12.59
N LEU A 446 -0.26 2.83 13.27
CA LEU A 446 1.17 2.87 13.62
C LEU A 446 2.07 3.00 12.39
N LEU A 447 1.78 2.26 11.31
CA LEU A 447 2.54 2.38 10.06
C LEU A 447 2.31 3.70 9.31
N LEU A 448 1.24 4.44 9.62
CA LEU A 448 0.92 5.74 9.02
C LEU A 448 1.53 6.91 9.80
N LEU A 449 2.13 6.67 10.97
CA LEU A 449 2.86 7.70 11.72
C LEU A 449 4.00 8.26 10.84
N PRO A 450 4.19 9.59 10.75
CA PRO A 450 5.16 10.18 9.81
C PRO A 450 6.59 9.65 9.94
N CYS A 451 7.05 9.36 11.16
CA CYS A 451 8.37 8.78 11.42
C CYS A 451 8.52 7.38 10.79
N VAL A 452 7.50 6.53 10.96
CA VAL A 452 7.47 5.16 10.47
C VAL A 452 7.22 5.12 8.95
N ASP A 453 6.25 5.90 8.45
CA ASP A 453 5.89 5.92 7.03
C ASP A 453 7.02 6.47 6.16
N ARG A 454 7.76 7.50 6.62
CA ARG A 454 8.96 8.01 5.92
C ARG A 454 10.06 6.95 5.86
N SER A 455 10.28 6.21 6.95
CA SER A 455 11.27 5.12 6.98
C SER A 455 10.87 4.00 6.03
N LEU A 456 9.62 3.54 6.11
CA LEU A 456 9.07 2.51 5.24
C LEU A 456 9.09 2.92 3.76
N THR A 457 8.79 4.19 3.46
CA THR A 457 8.84 4.74 2.11
C THR A 457 10.26 4.75 1.56
N ARG A 458 11.26 5.15 2.35
CA ARG A 458 12.68 5.05 1.98
C ARG A 458 13.09 3.61 1.67
N ILE A 459 12.74 2.65 2.54
CA ILE A 459 13.02 1.23 2.32
C ILE A 459 12.38 0.73 1.01
N ARG A 460 11.13 1.13 0.74
CA ARG A 460 10.43 0.76 -0.50
C ARG A 460 11.05 1.41 -1.75
N GLN A 461 11.61 2.61 -1.61
CA GLN A 461 12.39 3.26 -2.67
C GLN A 461 13.77 2.61 -2.91
N GLY A 462 14.23 1.74 -2.00
CA GLY A 462 15.47 0.97 -2.16
C GLY A 462 16.57 1.31 -1.15
N TRP A 463 16.25 2.07 -0.11
CA TRP A 463 17.18 2.30 1.00
C TRP A 463 17.41 1.02 1.80
N GLU A 464 18.66 0.72 2.13
CA GLU A 464 19.06 -0.36 3.03
C GLU A 464 19.70 0.20 4.30
N ARG A 465 19.28 -0.30 5.46
CA ARG A 465 19.96 -0.01 6.73
C ARG A 465 21.30 -0.74 6.73
N ILE A 466 22.40 0.02 6.61
CA ILE A 466 23.76 -0.51 6.74
C ILE A 466 23.95 -0.97 8.19
N LEU A 467 23.90 -2.27 8.42
CA LEU A 467 24.42 -2.87 9.64
C LEU A 467 25.94 -2.78 9.57
N ASN A 468 26.51 -1.73 10.14
CA ASN A 468 27.93 -1.72 10.46
C ASN A 468 28.20 -2.89 11.41
N ASN A 469 28.83 -3.95 10.91
CA ASN A 469 29.51 -4.94 11.73
C ASN A 469 30.72 -4.26 12.39
N PHE A 470 30.49 -3.42 13.40
CA PHE A 470 31.46 -3.17 14.46
C PHE A 470 30.99 -3.93 15.70
N LYS A 471 31.21 -5.25 15.67
CA LYS A 471 31.40 -6.01 16.90
C LYS A 471 32.85 -5.83 17.31
N GLU A 472 33.14 -4.72 17.99
CA GLU A 472 34.16 -4.56 19.03
C GLU A 472 34.28 -3.07 19.37
N GLN A 473 34.25 -2.77 20.67
CA GLN A 473 34.33 -1.44 21.31
C GLN A 473 33.09 -0.56 21.21
N ASP A 474 32.09 -0.84 22.05
CA ASP A 474 31.38 0.19 22.82
C ASP A 474 30.46 -0.48 23.86
N SER A 475 31.08 -0.96 24.93
CA SER A 475 30.40 -1.15 26.20
C SER A 475 30.36 0.21 26.90
N GLN A 476 29.17 0.82 26.95
CA GLN A 476 28.74 2.03 27.67
C GLN A 476 28.40 3.22 26.76
N GLY A 477 27.14 3.26 26.31
CA GLY A 477 26.56 4.42 25.64
C GLY A 477 25.23 4.07 24.98
N GLY A 478 24.16 3.96 25.79
CA GLY A 478 22.81 3.69 25.28
C GLY A 478 22.26 4.85 24.45
N GLY A 479 22.54 4.85 23.15
CA GLY A 479 21.88 5.70 22.18
C GLY A 479 20.44 5.23 21.95
N PHE A 480 19.46 6.08 22.26
CA PHE A 480 18.03 5.79 22.13
C PHE A 480 17.60 5.88 20.66
N ASP A 481 17.66 4.78 19.91
CA ASP A 481 17.07 4.69 18.58
C ASP A 481 15.57 4.39 18.71
N ILE A 482 14.72 5.40 18.48
CA ILE A 482 13.26 5.33 18.61
C ILE A 482 12.66 4.22 17.71
N ASN A 483 13.31 3.92 16.58
CA ASN A 483 12.85 2.86 15.69
C ASN A 483 13.23 1.47 16.22
N GLN A 484 14.38 1.34 16.88
CA GLN A 484 14.84 0.08 17.47
C GLN A 484 14.06 -0.22 18.76
N SER A 485 13.83 0.77 19.62
CA SER A 485 13.01 0.61 20.84
C SER A 485 11.54 0.27 20.54
N PHE A 486 10.94 0.83 19.48
CA PHE A 486 9.58 0.47 19.07
C PHE A 486 9.49 -0.95 18.47
N VAL A 487 10.55 -1.39 17.80
CA VAL A 487 10.69 -2.74 17.24
C VAL A 487 10.99 -3.76 18.34
N ASP A 488 11.82 -3.42 19.32
CA ASP A 488 12.18 -4.27 20.44
C ASP A 488 10.98 -4.44 21.39
N MET A 489 10.22 -3.36 21.65
CA MET A 489 8.92 -3.39 22.36
C MET A 489 7.91 -4.34 21.72
N MET A 490 7.98 -4.53 20.39
CA MET A 490 7.14 -5.48 19.66
C MET A 490 7.78 -6.87 19.50
N SER A 491 9.10 -7.00 19.66
CA SER A 491 9.81 -8.29 19.66
C SER A 491 9.57 -9.09 20.94
N ASP A 492 9.27 -8.39 22.05
CA ASP A 492 8.78 -8.98 23.31
C ASP A 492 7.38 -9.60 23.20
N VAL A 493 6.69 -9.41 22.07
CA VAL A 493 5.41 -10.11 21.76
C VAL A 493 5.63 -11.62 21.50
N HIS A 494 6.89 -12.09 21.46
CA HIS A 494 7.19 -13.53 21.46
C HIS A 494 6.90 -14.24 22.80
N MET A 495 6.42 -13.54 23.83
CA MET A 495 6.03 -14.11 25.12
C MET A 495 4.51 -14.02 25.37
N TRP A 496 3.70 -14.49 24.42
CA TRP A 496 2.28 -14.82 24.65
C TRP A 496 2.14 -16.32 24.92
N ASP A 497 2.75 -16.79 26.01
CA ASP A 497 2.32 -18.00 26.68
C ASP A 497 2.18 -17.67 28.17
N SER A 498 1.00 -17.95 28.72
CA SER A 498 0.61 -17.82 30.13
C SER A 498 0.52 -16.41 30.73
N THR A 499 -0.61 -15.72 30.51
CA THR A 499 -1.55 -15.21 31.56
C THR A 499 -2.54 -14.22 30.93
N LEU A 500 -3.79 -14.66 30.78
CA LEU A 500 -4.91 -13.80 30.37
C LEU A 500 -5.50 -13.13 31.62
N SER A 501 -5.13 -11.89 31.91
CA SER A 501 -5.93 -11.00 32.75
C SER A 501 -6.70 -9.98 31.89
N PRO A 502 -7.98 -9.67 32.18
CA PRO A 502 -8.76 -8.72 31.41
C PRO A 502 -8.29 -7.27 31.67
N TRP A 503 -8.06 -6.54 30.58
CA TRP A 503 -7.68 -5.12 30.58
C TRP A 503 -8.76 -4.24 31.21
N THR A 504 -8.35 -3.25 32.00
CA THR A 504 -9.22 -2.30 32.70
C THR A 504 -9.32 -0.96 31.94
N ASP A 505 -10.35 -0.14 32.23
CA ASP A 505 -10.61 1.17 31.59
C ASP A 505 -9.44 2.18 31.74
N THR A 506 -8.57 1.97 32.73
CA THR A 506 -7.33 2.72 32.95
C THR A 506 -6.24 2.42 31.92
N ASP A 507 -6.19 1.20 31.39
CA ASP A 507 -5.17 0.79 30.42
C ASP A 507 -5.44 1.40 29.04
N PHE A 508 -6.71 1.58 28.69
CA PHE A 508 -7.13 2.27 27.46
C PHE A 508 -6.78 3.76 27.49
N LYS A 509 -6.93 4.41 28.65
CA LYS A 509 -6.60 5.82 28.83
C LYS A 509 -5.09 6.05 28.79
N MET A 510 -4.30 5.17 29.40
CA MET A 510 -2.84 5.22 29.34
C MET A 510 -2.29 4.93 27.94
N ALA A 511 -2.83 3.95 27.23
CA ALA A 511 -2.46 3.68 25.84
C ALA A 511 -2.83 4.84 24.90
N PHE A 512 -3.98 5.48 25.11
CA PHE A 512 -4.39 6.67 24.36
C PHE A 512 -3.53 7.89 24.69
N LEU A 513 -3.13 8.07 25.96
CA LEU A 513 -2.19 9.12 26.38
C LEU A 513 -0.80 8.89 25.78
N LEU A 514 -0.29 7.65 25.79
CA LEU A 514 0.98 7.26 25.16
C LEU A 514 0.93 7.44 23.63
N LEU A 515 -0.19 7.12 22.99
CA LEU A 515 -0.42 7.38 21.56
C LEU A 515 -0.45 8.89 21.26
N LEU A 516 -1.09 9.71 22.10
CA LEU A 516 -1.11 11.17 21.98
C LEU A 516 0.29 11.78 22.20
N VAL A 517 1.03 11.31 23.20
CA VAL A 517 2.39 11.78 23.53
C VAL A 517 3.37 11.41 22.40
N THR A 518 3.26 10.22 21.82
CA THR A 518 4.07 9.80 20.65
C THR A 518 3.67 10.54 19.36
N LEU A 519 2.38 10.88 19.18
CA LEU A 519 1.91 11.74 18.08
C LEU A 519 2.47 13.17 18.19
N THR A 520 2.62 13.72 19.40
CA THR A 520 3.21 15.06 19.60
C THR A 520 4.72 15.09 19.42
N ALA A 521 5.44 14.03 19.81
CA ALA A 521 6.90 13.97 19.69
C ALA A 521 7.40 13.85 18.23
N CYS A 522 6.55 13.38 17.30
CA CYS A 522 6.91 13.22 15.89
C CYS A 522 6.56 14.43 15.00
N ALA A 523 6.06 15.53 15.57
CA ALA A 523 5.48 16.66 14.82
C ALA A 523 6.41 17.87 14.63
N ALA A 524 7.63 17.88 15.16
CA ALA A 524 8.59 18.94 14.87
C ALA A 524 9.24 18.68 13.49
N SER A 525 8.78 19.37 12.45
CA SER A 525 9.45 19.41 11.15
C SER A 525 10.21 20.72 11.00
N PRO A 526 11.43 20.72 10.43
CA PRO A 526 12.16 21.96 10.11
C PRO A 526 11.30 22.88 9.26
N GLN A 527 11.20 24.16 9.64
CA GLN A 527 10.50 25.19 8.88
C GLN A 527 11.50 26.08 8.16
N ASP A 528 11.18 26.47 6.92
CA ASP A 528 11.93 27.51 6.21
C ASP A 528 11.43 28.89 6.65
N LEU A 529 12.31 29.65 7.30
CA LEU A 529 12.05 31.02 7.77
C LEU A 529 12.66 32.08 6.83
N SER A 530 13.09 31.72 5.62
CA SER A 530 13.56 32.67 4.62
C SER A 530 12.51 33.76 4.36
N GLY A 531 12.91 35.03 4.46
CA GLY A 531 12.00 36.16 4.32
C GLY A 531 11.04 36.38 5.49
N LYS A 532 11.24 35.70 6.62
CA LYS A 532 10.42 35.84 7.85
C LYS A 532 11.25 36.34 9.02
N MET A 533 10.56 36.79 10.07
CA MET A 533 11.14 37.26 11.32
C MET A 533 10.31 36.82 12.53
N PHE A 534 10.96 36.67 13.67
CA PHE A 534 10.30 36.55 14.97
C PHE A 534 10.06 37.94 15.55
N THR A 535 8.85 38.21 16.00
CA THR A 535 8.48 39.47 16.66
C THR A 535 8.15 39.19 18.13
N PHE A 536 8.84 39.89 19.01
CA PHE A 536 8.64 39.92 20.46
C PHE A 536 7.97 41.25 20.83
N PRO A 537 6.63 41.33 20.82
CA PRO A 537 5.91 42.61 20.84
C PRO A 537 5.78 43.23 22.24
N GLN A 538 6.16 42.52 23.30
CA GLN A 538 5.91 42.95 24.67
C GLN A 538 7.02 42.50 25.61
N GLU A 539 7.34 43.36 26.58
CA GLU A 539 8.20 43.02 27.72
C GLU A 539 7.55 41.93 28.58
N THR A 540 8.17 40.76 28.62
CA THR A 540 7.75 39.62 29.44
C THR A 540 8.99 38.80 29.84
N ASN A 541 8.90 38.02 30.91
CA ASN A 541 9.88 36.99 31.27
C ASN A 541 9.45 35.57 30.82
N THR A 542 8.44 35.48 29.94
CA THR A 542 7.87 34.21 29.49
C THR A 542 7.99 33.99 27.99
N ALA A 543 7.86 35.04 27.17
CA ALA A 543 7.91 34.95 25.72
C ALA A 543 9.33 34.63 25.24
N ARG A 544 9.50 33.50 24.55
CA ARG A 544 10.79 33.03 24.05
C ARG A 544 10.64 32.04 22.90
N VAL A 545 11.71 31.91 22.12
CA VAL A 545 11.85 30.88 21.10
C VAL A 545 12.97 29.95 21.50
N ILE A 546 12.67 28.66 21.67
CA ILE A 546 13.66 27.62 21.92
C ILE A 546 14.07 27.04 20.57
N LEU A 547 15.36 27.13 20.24
CA LEU A 547 15.91 26.58 19.00
C LEU A 547 16.48 25.19 19.25
N THR A 548 16.23 24.26 18.33
CA THR A 548 16.79 22.90 18.37
C THR A 548 17.99 22.82 17.43
N PRO A 549 19.23 22.81 17.95
CA PRO A 549 20.42 22.70 17.10
C PRO A 549 20.64 21.27 16.61
N SER A 550 21.46 21.12 15.56
CA SER A 550 22.03 19.82 15.20
C SER A 550 22.76 19.19 16.40
N PRO A 551 22.80 17.85 16.54
CA PRO A 551 23.43 17.19 17.69
C PRO A 551 24.93 17.55 17.80
N ILE A 552 25.30 18.25 18.88
CA ILE A 552 26.68 18.68 19.14
C ILE A 552 27.06 18.26 20.56
N GLN A 553 28.18 17.56 20.68
CA GLN A 553 28.70 17.09 21.98
C GLN A 553 29.75 18.04 22.59
N GLU A 554 30.50 18.78 21.76
CA GLU A 554 31.55 19.72 22.18
C GLU A 554 31.70 20.84 21.14
N LEU A 555 31.70 22.12 21.57
CA LEU A 555 31.93 23.29 20.72
C LEU A 555 33.36 23.81 20.91
N ARG A 556 34.19 23.67 19.87
CA ARG A 556 35.58 24.14 19.87
C ARG A 556 35.78 25.47 19.16
N ALA A 557 34.89 25.81 18.24
CA ALA A 557 34.81 27.10 17.61
C ALA A 557 33.34 27.39 17.34
N VAL A 558 32.98 28.67 17.32
CA VAL A 558 31.59 29.10 17.13
C VAL A 558 31.57 30.38 16.31
N THR A 559 30.65 30.45 15.36
CA THR A 559 30.17 31.73 14.81
C THR A 559 28.66 31.79 14.99
N VAL A 560 28.15 32.88 15.56
CA VAL A 560 26.71 33.18 15.61
C VAL A 560 26.48 34.50 14.90
N CYS A 561 25.55 34.50 13.95
CA CYS A 561 25.08 35.69 13.25
C CYS A 561 23.57 35.81 13.40
N HIS A 562 23.10 37.03 13.61
CA HIS A 562 21.67 37.34 13.60
C HIS A 562 21.45 38.78 13.16
N ARG A 563 20.20 39.10 12.84
CA ARG A 563 19.74 40.48 12.63
C ARG A 563 18.70 40.83 13.67
N SER A 564 18.79 42.01 14.26
CA SER A 564 17.85 42.51 15.25
C SER A 564 17.40 43.93 14.93
N PHE A 565 16.16 44.24 15.32
CA PHE A 565 15.54 45.56 15.23
C PHE A 565 14.78 45.80 16.53
N THR A 566 15.11 46.88 17.25
CA THR A 566 14.49 47.20 18.54
C THR A 566 14.54 48.70 18.81
N ASP A 567 13.66 49.19 19.67
CA ASP A 567 13.66 50.56 20.20
C ASP A 567 14.08 50.63 21.68
N LEU A 568 14.50 49.49 22.25
CA LEU A 568 14.91 49.39 23.65
C LEU A 568 16.09 50.32 23.97
N LYS A 569 15.94 51.09 25.06
CA LYS A 569 16.98 51.94 25.66
C LYS A 569 17.42 51.39 27.02
N ARG A 570 17.59 50.07 27.08
CA ARG A 570 18.06 49.32 28.25
C ARG A 570 18.84 48.10 27.81
N ASP A 571 19.54 47.48 28.75
CA ASP A 571 20.27 46.24 28.51
C ASP A 571 19.31 45.12 28.10
N HIS A 572 19.73 44.30 27.13
CA HIS A 572 18.92 43.20 26.63
C HIS A 572 19.76 42.12 25.97
N ALA A 573 19.30 40.87 26.06
CA ALA A 573 19.92 39.73 25.41
C ALA A 573 19.53 39.66 23.92
N LEU A 574 20.50 39.40 23.05
CA LEU A 574 20.31 39.21 21.61
C LEU A 574 20.35 37.72 21.23
N PHE A 575 21.16 36.94 21.93
CA PHE A 575 21.27 35.49 21.74
C PHE A 575 21.75 34.84 23.04
N SER A 576 21.09 33.77 23.50
CA SER A 576 21.48 33.05 24.73
C SER A 576 21.61 31.55 24.47
N LEU A 577 22.80 31.00 24.73
CA LEU A 577 23.07 29.57 24.76
C LEU A 577 23.61 29.19 26.13
N ALA A 578 22.91 28.27 26.79
CA ALA A 578 23.26 27.71 28.09
C ALA A 578 23.59 26.21 27.97
N THR A 579 24.44 25.72 28.87
CA THR A 579 24.71 24.29 29.05
C THR A 579 24.46 23.91 30.52
N GLN A 580 24.54 22.63 30.87
CA GLN A 580 24.46 22.22 32.28
C GLN A 580 25.62 22.78 33.12
N THR A 581 26.72 23.19 32.47
CA THR A 581 27.96 23.63 33.12
C THR A 581 28.08 25.14 33.23
N TYR A 582 27.61 25.86 32.21
CA TYR A 582 27.71 27.33 32.10
C TYR A 582 26.34 27.90 31.75
N THR A 583 25.87 28.88 32.53
CA THR A 583 24.61 29.58 32.29
C THR A 583 24.74 30.49 31.06
N ASN A 584 25.89 31.15 30.94
CA ASN A 584 26.33 31.97 29.83
C ASN A 584 27.44 31.27 29.04
N ALA A 585 27.10 30.08 28.51
CA ALA A 585 28.04 29.28 27.71
C ALA A 585 28.44 30.02 26.43
N PHE A 586 27.47 30.57 25.70
CA PHE A 586 27.69 31.55 24.63
C PHE A 586 26.53 32.54 24.59
N MET A 587 26.76 33.82 24.91
CA MET A 587 25.72 34.84 24.91
C MET A 587 26.19 36.11 24.22
N ILE A 588 25.26 36.81 23.54
CA ILE A 588 25.45 38.15 23.00
C ILE A 588 24.45 39.08 23.68
N GLN A 589 24.94 40.11 24.37
CA GLN A 589 24.13 41.10 25.09
C GLN A 589 24.47 42.53 24.65
N TRP A 590 23.49 43.42 24.64
CA TRP A 590 23.70 44.87 24.52
C TRP A 590 23.71 45.53 25.90
N ASP A 591 24.73 46.36 26.15
CA ASP A 591 24.81 47.26 27.30
C ASP A 591 24.55 48.70 26.83
N GLU A 592 23.40 49.24 27.23
CA GLU A 592 22.97 50.57 26.83
C GLU A 592 23.73 51.67 27.56
N THR A 593 24.12 51.42 28.81
CA THR A 593 24.79 52.40 29.67
C THR A 593 26.17 52.75 29.11
N ASN A 594 26.92 51.72 28.69
CA ASN A 594 28.27 51.86 28.16
C ASN A 594 28.34 51.90 26.63
N LYS A 595 27.19 51.73 25.94
CA LYS A 595 27.06 51.67 24.48
C LYS A 595 28.03 50.64 23.87
N GLU A 596 27.93 49.41 24.37
CA GLU A 596 28.82 48.32 24.00
C GLU A 596 28.09 46.98 23.84
N VAL A 597 28.60 46.14 22.94
CA VAL A 597 28.15 44.74 22.83
C VAL A 597 29.04 43.87 23.72
N GLN A 598 28.40 43.04 24.54
CA GLN A 598 29.03 42.15 25.51
C GLN A 598 28.84 40.68 25.09
N PRO A 599 29.83 40.06 24.42
CA PRO A 599 29.85 38.62 24.24
C PRO A 599 30.38 37.90 25.48
N HIS A 600 29.67 36.86 25.91
CA HIS A 600 30.04 35.97 27.02
C HIS A 600 30.39 34.59 26.48
N ILE A 601 31.51 34.03 26.94
CA ILE A 601 31.96 32.68 26.62
C ILE A 601 32.40 31.99 27.91
N GLY A 602 31.67 30.94 28.29
CA GLY A 602 31.92 30.19 29.53
C GLY A 602 31.85 31.10 30.78
N ASP A 603 30.75 31.85 30.92
CA ASP A 603 30.45 32.81 31.99
C ASP A 603 31.43 34.00 32.12
N THR A 604 32.43 34.08 31.24
CA THR A 604 33.38 35.20 31.17
C THR A 604 32.99 36.15 30.04
N LYS A 605 32.96 37.45 30.31
CA LYS A 605 32.53 38.47 29.33
C LYS A 605 33.65 39.37 28.82
N THR A 606 33.48 39.89 27.61
CA THR A 606 34.31 40.96 27.04
C THR A 606 33.44 42.09 26.51
N TYR A 607 34.07 43.22 26.19
CA TYR A 607 33.35 44.47 25.92
C TYR A 607 33.79 45.08 24.58
N TYR A 608 32.85 45.45 23.73
CA TYR A 608 33.12 46.14 22.46
C TYR A 608 32.44 47.51 22.43
N ARG A 609 33.19 48.54 22.86
CA ARG A 609 32.74 49.94 22.94
C ARG A 609 32.66 50.64 21.60
N GLY A 610 31.92 51.76 21.59
CA GLY A 610 31.84 52.66 20.44
C GLY A 610 30.98 52.11 19.32
N LYS A 611 29.96 51.31 19.65
CA LYS A 611 28.97 50.81 18.70
C LYS A 611 27.74 51.70 18.73
N ASP A 612 27.23 52.03 17.56
CA ASP A 612 26.05 52.88 17.40
C ASP A 612 24.85 51.99 17.08
N TYR A 613 24.34 51.31 18.10
CA TYR A 613 23.12 50.50 18.01
C TYR A 613 21.91 51.45 18.08
N LYS A 614 21.46 51.88 16.91
CA LYS A 614 20.42 52.89 16.74
C LYS A 614 19.05 52.26 16.97
N PRO A 615 18.22 52.85 17.84
CA PRO A 615 16.82 52.45 17.95
C PRO A 615 16.11 52.53 16.60
N ASN A 616 15.25 51.55 16.31
CA ASN A 616 14.46 51.45 15.07
C ASN A 616 15.29 51.32 13.78
N MET A 617 16.44 50.66 13.85
CA MET A 617 17.24 50.29 12.69
C MET A 617 17.59 48.80 12.74
N TRP A 618 17.65 48.15 11.58
CA TRP A 618 18.16 46.77 11.49
C TRP A 618 19.67 46.78 11.68
N HIS A 619 20.15 46.00 12.64
CA HIS A 619 21.56 45.77 12.88
C HIS A 619 21.92 44.30 12.63
N SER A 620 23.04 44.08 11.95
CA SER A 620 23.61 42.75 11.70
C SER A 620 24.77 42.52 12.66
N VAL A 621 24.61 41.57 13.58
CA VAL A 621 25.60 41.28 14.61
C VAL A 621 26.10 39.84 14.44
N CYS A 622 27.41 39.69 14.25
CA CYS A 622 28.07 38.40 14.19
C CYS A 622 29.20 38.33 15.21
N THR A 623 29.26 37.26 16.00
CA THR A 623 30.31 37.02 16.98
C THR A 623 31.00 35.69 16.70
N THR A 624 32.33 35.69 16.65
CA THR A 624 33.14 34.48 16.52
C THR A 624 33.92 34.21 17.79
N TRP A 625 34.14 32.93 18.12
CA TRP A 625 35.05 32.49 19.17
C TRP A 625 35.77 31.20 18.76
N ASP A 626 37.03 31.07 19.13
CA ASP A 626 37.85 29.89 18.91
C ASP A 626 38.54 29.46 20.21
N SER A 627 38.32 28.20 20.62
CA SER A 627 38.84 27.65 21.88
C SER A 627 40.35 27.47 21.91
N ALA A 628 40.99 27.31 20.74
CA ALA A 628 42.44 27.09 20.63
C ALA A 628 43.22 28.38 20.90
N SER A 629 42.76 29.51 20.35
CA SER A 629 43.35 30.83 20.57
C SER A 629 42.74 31.59 21.75
N GLY A 630 41.53 31.20 22.18
CA GLY A 630 40.73 31.92 23.18
C GLY A 630 40.25 33.29 22.71
N LEU A 631 40.33 33.57 21.41
CA LEU A 631 40.00 34.86 20.83
C LEU A 631 38.53 34.94 20.43
N VAL A 632 37.88 36.03 20.83
CA VAL A 632 36.56 36.45 20.34
C VAL A 632 36.71 37.63 19.37
N GLN A 633 35.83 37.70 18.38
CA GLN A 633 35.73 38.84 17.48
C GLN A 633 34.27 39.22 17.22
N LEU A 634 33.97 40.50 17.34
CA LEU A 634 32.67 41.07 16.99
C LEU A 634 32.70 41.74 15.61
N TRP A 635 31.73 41.41 14.78
CA TRP A 635 31.38 42.11 13.55
C TRP A 635 30.02 42.78 13.71
N PHE A 636 29.97 44.08 13.46
CA PHE A 636 28.77 44.89 13.65
C PHE A 636 28.52 45.66 12.36
N ASP A 637 27.38 45.42 11.70
CA ASP A 637 27.01 45.99 10.40
C ASP A 637 28.13 45.85 9.35
N GLY A 638 28.72 44.66 9.28
CA GLY A 638 29.81 44.33 8.35
C GLY A 638 31.20 44.84 8.77
N GLN A 639 31.30 45.63 9.83
CA GLN A 639 32.59 46.16 10.29
C GLN A 639 33.23 45.27 11.36
N PRO A 640 34.46 44.76 11.13
CA PRO A 640 35.17 43.96 12.12
C PRO A 640 35.71 44.81 13.28
N SER A 641 35.62 44.27 14.48
CA SER A 641 36.29 44.81 15.67
C SER A 641 37.63 44.10 15.91
N MET A 642 38.47 44.66 16.79
CA MET A 642 39.70 43.98 17.22
C MET A 642 39.39 42.63 17.88
N ARG A 643 40.29 41.66 17.76
CA ARG A 643 40.17 40.40 18.49
C ARG A 643 40.52 40.63 19.96
N LYS A 644 39.76 40.02 20.87
CA LYS A 644 40.00 40.06 22.31
C LYS A 644 40.09 38.66 22.86
N TYR A 645 40.87 38.47 23.92
CA TYR A 645 40.93 37.20 24.62
C TYR A 645 39.81 37.12 25.67
N VAL A 646 39.16 35.95 25.81
CA VAL A 646 38.12 35.70 26.82
C VAL A 646 38.49 34.48 27.67
N SER A 647 38.44 33.29 27.07
CA SER A 647 38.62 32.00 27.74
C SER A 647 39.13 30.96 26.75
N PHE A 648 39.87 29.97 27.27
CA PHE A 648 40.37 28.82 26.54
C PHE A 648 39.62 27.54 26.96
N GLY A 649 39.59 26.53 26.08
CA GLY A 649 38.90 25.27 26.33
C GLY A 649 37.49 25.21 25.73
N ALA A 650 37.04 24.01 25.39
CA ALA A 650 35.80 23.80 24.66
C ALA A 650 34.55 23.93 25.55
N ILE A 651 33.45 24.41 24.97
CA ILE A 651 32.14 24.41 25.65
C ILE A 651 31.56 22.99 25.54
N ARG A 652 31.28 22.37 26.69
CA ARG A 652 30.77 21.01 26.80
C ARG A 652 29.37 21.00 27.43
N GLY A 653 28.60 19.96 27.09
CA GLY A 653 27.23 19.77 27.56
C GLY A 653 26.21 19.99 26.46
N SER A 654 24.97 19.58 26.71
CA SER A 654 23.89 19.72 25.72
C SER A 654 23.37 21.16 25.72
N PRO A 655 23.52 21.90 24.61
CA PRO A 655 23.13 23.30 24.57
C PRO A 655 21.62 23.47 24.55
N ILE A 656 21.11 24.45 25.29
CA ILE A 656 19.75 25.00 25.11
C ILE A 656 19.90 26.43 24.59
N ILE A 657 19.36 26.67 23.41
CA ILE A 657 19.46 27.96 22.71
C ILE A 657 18.12 28.66 22.77
N ILE A 658 18.12 29.89 23.28
CA ILE A 658 16.92 30.70 23.50
C ILE A 658 17.09 32.07 22.86
N LEU A 659 16.06 32.50 22.13
CA LEU A 659 15.88 33.88 21.69
C LEU A 659 14.78 34.55 22.51
N GLY A 660 14.93 35.85 22.77
CA GLY A 660 13.96 36.66 23.50
C GLY A 660 14.26 36.84 25.00
N GLN A 661 15.09 35.96 25.58
CA GLN A 661 15.39 35.96 27.02
C GLN A 661 16.87 35.64 27.29
N GLU A 662 17.37 36.09 28.44
CA GLU A 662 18.66 35.71 29.03
C GLU A 662 18.46 34.50 29.97
N GLN A 663 19.40 33.56 29.98
CA GLN A 663 19.33 32.34 30.80
C GLN A 663 20.25 32.40 32.03
N ASP A 664 19.70 32.67 33.21
CA ASP A 664 20.42 32.49 34.49
C ASP A 664 20.51 31.02 34.95
N ALA A 665 19.81 30.10 34.28
CA ALA A 665 19.88 28.66 34.50
C ALA A 665 19.66 27.90 33.18
N HIS A 666 20.10 26.63 33.11
CA HIS A 666 19.89 25.80 31.92
C HIS A 666 18.39 25.68 31.57
N GLY A 667 17.96 26.39 30.51
CA GLY A 667 16.56 26.47 30.07
C GLY A 667 15.62 27.34 30.93
N GLY A 668 16.13 28.18 31.83
CA GLY A 668 15.33 28.97 32.78
C GLY A 668 16.04 30.18 33.38
N GLY A 669 15.47 30.75 34.45
CA GLY A 669 16.06 31.90 35.15
C GLY A 669 15.85 33.26 34.48
N PHE A 670 14.75 33.45 33.75
CA PHE A 670 14.53 34.65 32.93
C PHE A 670 14.21 35.91 33.77
N ASP A 671 14.97 37.00 33.55
CA ASP A 671 14.69 38.34 34.11
C ASP A 671 13.94 39.23 33.09
N LEU A 672 12.86 39.85 33.56
CA LEU A 672 12.06 40.82 32.81
C LEU A 672 12.90 41.99 32.27
N LYS A 673 13.89 42.46 33.04
CA LYS A 673 14.73 43.62 32.67
C LYS A 673 15.73 43.33 31.55
N GLN A 674 15.99 42.06 31.28
CA GLN A 674 16.96 41.61 30.28
C GLN A 674 16.31 41.02 29.02
N CYS A 675 14.97 40.93 29.00
CA CYS A 675 14.24 40.39 27.86
C CYS A 675 14.39 41.28 26.62
N PHE A 676 14.33 40.66 25.45
CA PHE A 676 14.30 41.37 24.17
C PHE A 676 12.87 41.73 23.77
N VAL A 677 12.69 42.95 23.26
CA VAL A 677 11.44 43.43 22.65
C VAL A 677 11.82 44.01 21.30
N GLY A 678 11.21 43.52 20.22
CA GLY A 678 11.59 43.87 18.86
C GLY A 678 11.46 42.71 17.88
N MET A 679 12.16 42.81 16.76
CA MET A 679 12.14 41.83 15.67
C MET A 679 13.52 41.20 15.48
N MET A 680 13.57 39.88 15.25
CA MET A 680 14.79 39.12 14.96
C MET A 680 14.65 38.27 13.71
N SER A 681 15.69 38.22 12.89
CA SER A 681 15.71 37.43 11.65
C SER A 681 17.10 36.89 11.35
N ASP A 682 17.18 35.97 10.39
CA ASP A 682 18.41 35.40 9.83
C ASP A 682 19.39 34.85 10.87
N VAL A 683 18.85 34.17 11.91
CA VAL A 683 19.67 33.56 12.96
C VAL A 683 20.36 32.31 12.43
N HIS A 684 21.69 32.34 12.38
CA HIS A 684 22.53 31.24 11.95
C HIS A 684 23.67 30.98 12.92
N MET A 685 24.07 29.71 13.02
CA MET A 685 25.19 29.28 13.85
C MET A 685 26.03 28.23 13.12
N TRP A 686 27.35 28.37 13.27
CA TRP A 686 28.37 27.46 12.75
C TRP A 686 29.27 26.98 13.89
N ASP A 687 29.78 25.76 13.78
CA ASP A 687 30.76 25.16 14.71
C ASP A 687 32.22 25.47 14.35
N TYR A 688 32.43 26.49 13.51
CA TYR A 688 33.72 27.02 13.10
C TYR A 688 33.67 28.55 12.98
N THR A 689 34.84 29.19 12.98
CA THR A 689 34.96 30.65 12.78
C THR A 689 34.84 31.00 11.30
N LEU A 690 33.84 31.81 10.92
CA LEU A 690 33.70 32.28 9.54
C LEU A 690 34.85 33.20 9.12
N SER A 691 35.25 33.13 7.84
CA SER A 691 36.20 34.05 7.25
C SER A 691 35.59 35.45 7.03
N PRO A 692 36.41 36.52 6.95
CA PRO A 692 35.93 37.86 6.61
C PRO A 692 35.04 37.93 5.36
N CYS A 693 35.35 37.13 4.32
CA CYS A 693 34.58 37.09 3.08
C CYS A 693 33.20 36.42 3.27
N GLU A 694 33.12 35.37 4.09
CA GLU A 694 31.84 34.72 4.42
C GLU A 694 30.97 35.63 5.28
N MET A 695 31.57 36.34 6.23
CA MET A 695 30.88 37.35 7.04
C MET A 695 30.31 38.47 6.17
N GLN A 696 31.11 39.02 5.25
CA GLN A 696 30.65 40.08 4.35
C GLN A 696 29.49 39.61 3.46
N LYS A 697 29.57 38.39 2.90
CA LYS A 697 28.48 37.80 2.12
C LYS A 697 27.19 37.64 2.93
N TYR A 698 27.31 37.24 4.20
CA TYR A 698 26.15 37.18 5.09
C TYR A 698 25.54 38.57 5.28
N VAL A 699 26.35 39.59 5.60
CA VAL A 699 25.86 40.97 5.84
C VAL A 699 25.17 41.55 4.61
N ASP A 700 25.78 41.39 3.43
CA ASP A 700 25.27 41.92 2.15
C ASP A 700 24.09 41.14 1.57
N ASP A 701 23.58 40.14 2.30
CA ASP A 701 22.49 39.23 1.86
C ASP A 701 22.79 38.53 0.52
N LEU A 702 24.08 38.26 0.27
CA LEU A 702 24.56 37.51 -0.88
C LEU A 702 24.49 36.01 -0.60
N ASN A 703 24.89 35.19 -1.59
CA ASN A 703 24.89 33.74 -1.41
C ASN A 703 25.99 33.30 -0.40
N PHE A 704 25.58 33.02 0.84
CA PHE A 704 26.41 32.49 1.91
C PHE A 704 25.99 31.06 2.29
N THR A 705 26.91 30.29 2.86
CA THR A 705 26.66 28.92 3.31
C THR A 705 25.80 28.95 4.58
N PRO A 706 24.59 28.36 4.60
CA PRO A 706 23.76 28.35 5.81
C PRO A 706 24.45 27.64 6.98
N GLY A 707 24.16 28.08 8.20
CA GLY A 707 24.69 27.48 9.43
C GLY A 707 24.45 25.97 9.53
N ASN A 708 25.50 25.21 9.84
CA ASN A 708 25.41 23.76 10.06
C ASN A 708 24.88 23.39 11.45
N VAL A 709 24.94 24.32 12.41
CA VAL A 709 24.40 24.15 13.76
C VAL A 709 22.98 24.70 13.86
N LEU A 710 22.77 25.94 13.42
CA LEU A 710 21.45 26.56 13.27
C LEU A 710 21.30 27.08 11.85
N ASN A 711 20.24 26.63 11.17
CA ASN A 711 19.94 27.01 9.80
C ASN A 711 18.57 27.69 9.73
N TRP A 712 18.54 29.01 9.55
CA TRP A 712 17.30 29.77 9.39
C TRP A 712 16.38 29.26 8.25
N ARG A 713 16.96 28.66 7.20
CA ARG A 713 16.20 28.09 6.07
C ARG A 713 15.63 26.70 6.34
N ALA A 714 16.01 26.08 7.45
CA ALA A 714 15.56 24.75 7.87
C ALA A 714 15.62 24.65 9.40
N MET A 715 14.81 25.46 10.08
CA MET A 715 14.89 25.65 11.53
C MET A 715 13.84 24.82 12.27
N GLU A 716 14.27 24.05 13.26
CA GLU A 716 13.40 23.43 14.26
C GLU A 716 13.37 24.31 15.51
N PHE A 717 12.17 24.73 15.92
CA PHE A 717 12.00 25.62 17.06
C PHE A 717 10.66 25.40 17.77
N GLN A 718 10.58 25.87 19.02
CA GLN A 718 9.36 25.91 19.82
C GLN A 718 9.14 27.33 20.32
N ILE A 719 7.94 27.88 20.05
CA ILE A 719 7.52 29.17 20.59
C ILE A 719 6.81 28.95 21.93
N ILE A 720 7.21 29.72 22.94
CA ILE A 720 6.54 29.78 24.25
C ILE A 720 6.16 31.24 24.52
N GLY A 721 4.92 31.49 24.95
CA GLY A 721 4.41 32.84 25.17
C GLY A 721 4.04 33.56 23.87
N ARG A 722 3.95 34.89 23.93
CA ARG A 722 3.50 35.73 22.80
C ARG A 722 4.67 36.12 21.90
N VAL A 723 5.03 35.26 20.96
CA VAL A 723 5.97 35.55 19.86
C VAL A 723 5.26 35.31 18.53
N LEU A 724 5.39 36.25 17.60
CA LEU A 724 4.76 36.16 16.28
C LEU A 724 5.80 35.80 15.22
N ILE A 725 5.37 35.12 14.16
CA ILE A 725 6.15 34.92 12.94
C ILE A 725 5.52 35.80 11.88
N GLU A 726 6.29 36.75 11.37
CA GLU A 726 5.83 37.74 10.39
C GLU A 726 6.77 37.74 9.19
N ASP A 727 6.27 38.21 8.04
CA ASP A 727 7.13 38.44 6.88
C ASP A 727 8.08 39.61 7.18
N LYS A 728 9.34 39.47 6.78
CA LYS A 728 10.38 40.48 6.99
C LYS A 728 9.98 41.76 6.26
N LEU A 729 9.94 42.87 6.98
CA LEU A 729 9.62 44.19 6.42
C LEU A 729 10.71 44.60 5.42
N MET A 730 10.38 44.49 4.12
CA MET A 730 11.22 44.99 3.04
C MET A 730 10.81 46.42 2.72
N THR A 731 11.72 47.38 2.86
CA THR A 731 11.50 48.72 2.33
C THR A 731 11.54 48.64 0.81
N CYS A 732 10.45 49.01 0.14
CA CYS A 732 10.44 49.18 -1.31
C CYS A 732 11.43 50.31 -1.65
N HIS A 733 12.56 49.95 -2.26
CA HIS A 733 13.54 50.91 -2.79
C HIS A 733 13.24 51.23 -4.26
#